data_AF-A0A654FL06-F1
#
_entry.id   AF-A0A654FL06-F1
#
_cell.length_a   1.000
_cell.length_b   1.000
_cell.length_c   1.000
_cell.angle_alpha   90.00
_cell.angle_beta   90.00
_cell.angle_gamma   90.00
#
_symmetry.space_group_name_H-M   'P 1'
#
loop_
_entity.id
_entity.type
_entity.pdbx_description
1 polymer ?
#
loop_
_entity_poly.entity_id
_entity_poly.type
_entity_poly.pdbx_seq_one_letter_code
_entity_poly.pdbx_strand_id
1 'polypeptide(L)'
;MDSEGVLMPLIHKHRMMPWNDLRRGDCCGRFESIGDGYYCKICDIFVHKKCGESAEYIEHPSHPNHTLQLLSTRGNSHDCDLCGKNIGDLFYRCEICDFDMDLYCAKYPPPEVINISKTHHHKLNLLKELIQFDCDAKCGTNDYGFPYKCYECDLFFHKDCVWHPPEVNHTLEVNHSYHSLHPLKLHTGQLPNYSDRKCRLCAKEIEVGLFYHCSLCNFTLDMSCVLNPPQRYLWNLKAHDHQLTLLPSLRSFLCSACGLNGDRSPYICVQCDFMIHQVCLHLPRVININRHDHRVSRTSVLGVVNSVCGVCRQKVDWTCGGFSCPRCPGYAAHSLCATREDVWNGKELEGVPEEIEDIEPYVVIDENTIQHFSHKEHYLRLHVNGVLCDDNKRCSACTHPICLQSFYGCMDCDFILHQNCAGFLRMKWHVLHNERLTLVTNETEVFKCYACERWSNGFRYQQGYKSFDVRCGSISEPFFHPSHPDHPLYCILPYGKIFCNGCYKFKYGMLVCVEYECNHLICFNCATLPPVVKHRVDDHPLSLCYGEKASGICWCDICEAKADPEIWFYTCKDQRASLHTSCVLGDFSGLMPGSTLKSASNSSEVLLNNIVSRPFCSFLELMPGSTLESAGKSVEVVLNKSTSRPFCISCKLHCIFPIILKRLGTSDEYFCSILCI
;
A
#
# COMPACT_ATOMS: atom_id res chain seq x y z
N MET A 1 -57.99 14.17 -30.35
CA MET A 1 -57.59 12.77 -30.09
C MET A 1 -56.53 12.84 -29.02
N ASP A 2 -56.96 12.68 -27.78
CA ASP A 2 -56.09 12.68 -26.60
C ASP A 2 -55.14 11.49 -26.73
N SER A 3 -53.87 11.76 -27.04
CA SER A 3 -52.84 10.72 -26.98
C SER A 3 -52.72 10.30 -25.52
N GLU A 4 -53.15 9.08 -25.19
CA GLU A 4 -53.05 8.53 -23.85
C GLU A 4 -51.59 8.60 -23.37
N GLY A 5 -51.32 9.47 -22.40
CA GLY A 5 -49.99 9.58 -21.79
C GLY A 5 -49.60 8.26 -21.11
N VAL A 6 -48.33 7.87 -21.23
CA VAL A 6 -47.77 6.63 -20.67
C VAL A 6 -47.29 6.88 -19.25
N LEU A 7 -47.68 6.01 -18.31
CA LEU A 7 -47.15 5.98 -16.94
C LEU A 7 -45.91 5.08 -16.91
N MET A 8 -44.79 5.62 -16.43
CA MET A 8 -43.52 4.89 -16.29
C MET A 8 -43.00 5.01 -14.85
N PRO A 9 -43.64 4.35 -13.86
CA PRO A 9 -43.37 4.61 -12.44
C PRO A 9 -41.91 4.41 -12.02
N LEU A 10 -41.20 3.51 -12.70
CA LEU A 10 -39.79 3.16 -12.44
C LEU A 10 -38.80 4.23 -12.94
N ILE A 11 -39.20 5.06 -13.92
CA ILE A 11 -38.32 6.00 -14.62
C ILE A 11 -38.73 7.45 -14.31
N HIS A 12 -40.04 7.73 -14.34
CA HIS A 12 -40.56 9.06 -14.06
C HIS A 12 -41.99 9.01 -13.51
N LYS A 13 -42.24 9.74 -12.42
CA LYS A 13 -43.51 9.67 -11.66
C LYS A 13 -44.70 10.29 -12.40
N HIS A 14 -44.48 11.24 -13.32
CA HIS A 14 -45.56 11.86 -14.08
C HIS A 14 -45.90 11.09 -15.35
N ARG A 15 -47.14 11.20 -15.82
CA ARG A 15 -47.52 10.75 -17.17
C ARG A 15 -46.66 11.46 -18.20
N MET A 16 -46.00 10.69 -19.05
CA MET A 16 -45.15 11.19 -20.12
C MET A 16 -45.88 11.05 -21.46
N MET A 17 -45.68 12.02 -22.35
CA MET A 17 -46.31 12.06 -23.66
C MET A 17 -45.33 11.53 -24.71
N PRO A 18 -45.77 10.67 -25.65
CA PRO A 18 -44.94 10.30 -26.79
C PRO A 18 -44.44 11.57 -27.49
N TRP A 19 -43.14 11.63 -27.73
CA TRP A 19 -42.48 12.82 -28.25
C TRP A 19 -41.29 12.39 -29.09
N ASN A 20 -41.14 13.02 -30.26
CA ASN A 20 -39.98 12.77 -31.10
C ASN A 20 -39.00 13.93 -30.98
N ASP A 21 -37.82 13.66 -30.45
CA ASP A 21 -36.76 14.64 -30.24
C ASP A 21 -35.38 13.98 -30.38
N LEU A 22 -34.49 14.62 -31.14
CA LEU A 22 -33.11 14.15 -31.38
C LEU A 22 -32.14 14.60 -30.28
N ARG A 23 -32.65 15.24 -29.22
CA ARG A 23 -31.87 15.59 -28.04
C ARG A 23 -31.33 14.37 -27.32
N ARG A 24 -30.26 14.59 -26.56
CA ARG A 24 -29.70 13.60 -25.63
C ARG A 24 -30.78 13.19 -24.63
N GLY A 25 -31.11 11.90 -24.55
CA GLY A 25 -32.09 11.43 -23.57
C GLY A 25 -31.54 11.48 -22.15
N ASP A 26 -32.33 12.01 -21.22
CA ASP A 26 -32.00 12.10 -19.78
C ASP A 26 -31.88 10.71 -19.14
N CYS A 27 -32.45 9.67 -19.77
CA CYS A 27 -32.37 8.29 -19.32
C CYS A 27 -30.98 7.64 -19.45
N CYS A 28 -30.22 7.97 -20.50
CA CYS A 28 -28.98 7.25 -20.82
C CYS A 28 -27.83 8.18 -21.21
N GLY A 29 -28.06 9.48 -21.30
CA GLY A 29 -27.03 10.44 -21.67
C GLY A 29 -26.41 10.18 -23.04
N ARG A 30 -27.13 9.63 -24.01
CA ARG A 30 -26.64 9.40 -25.38
C ARG A 30 -27.53 10.10 -26.42
N PHE A 31 -26.94 10.41 -27.58
CA PHE A 31 -27.68 10.86 -28.76
C PHE A 31 -28.16 9.63 -29.54
N GLU A 32 -29.46 9.55 -29.86
CA GLU A 32 -29.99 8.59 -30.84
C GLU A 32 -30.31 9.29 -32.17
N SER A 33 -29.96 8.64 -33.29
CA SER A 33 -30.19 9.17 -34.64
C SER A 33 -31.66 9.13 -35.08
N ILE A 34 -32.50 8.39 -34.36
CA ILE A 34 -33.95 8.33 -34.52
C ILE A 34 -34.52 8.59 -33.12
N GLY A 35 -35.03 9.79 -32.91
CA GLY A 35 -35.45 10.27 -31.60
C GLY A 35 -36.94 10.03 -31.38
N ASP A 36 -37.35 8.80 -31.08
CA ASP A 36 -38.67 8.51 -30.52
C ASP A 36 -38.59 8.27 -29.01
N GLY A 37 -39.47 8.91 -28.24
CA GLY A 37 -39.38 8.88 -26.78
C GLY A 37 -40.62 9.36 -26.06
N TYR A 38 -40.48 9.55 -24.76
CA TYR A 38 -41.50 10.02 -23.85
C TYR A 38 -40.98 11.29 -23.18
N TYR A 39 -41.77 12.36 -23.26
CA TYR A 39 -41.43 13.65 -22.71
C TYR A 39 -42.40 14.03 -21.60
N CYS A 40 -41.87 14.47 -20.45
CA CYS A 40 -42.66 15.07 -19.40
C CYS A 40 -42.56 16.59 -19.45
N LYS A 41 -43.66 17.25 -19.83
CA LYS A 41 -43.72 18.73 -19.83
C LYS A 41 -43.58 19.36 -18.44
N ILE A 42 -43.98 18.66 -17.38
CA ILE A 42 -43.96 19.18 -16.00
C ILE A 42 -42.52 19.26 -15.47
N CYS A 43 -41.72 18.24 -15.77
CA CYS A 43 -40.35 18.13 -15.27
C CYS A 43 -39.28 18.45 -16.31
N ASP A 44 -39.67 18.70 -17.56
CA ASP A 44 -38.77 18.88 -18.71
C ASP A 44 -37.78 17.72 -18.89
N ILE A 45 -38.28 16.48 -18.78
CA ILE A 45 -37.47 15.26 -18.89
C ILE A 45 -37.84 14.51 -20.17
N PHE A 46 -36.84 14.12 -20.95
CA PHE A 46 -36.97 13.29 -22.15
C PHE A 46 -36.32 11.91 -21.96
N VAL A 47 -37.11 10.85 -22.19
CA VAL A 47 -36.68 9.46 -22.07
C VAL A 47 -36.84 8.81 -23.45
N HIS A 48 -35.78 8.20 -23.99
CA HIS A 48 -35.90 7.45 -25.23
C HIS A 48 -36.92 6.33 -25.07
N LYS A 49 -37.69 6.04 -26.11
CA LYS A 49 -38.76 5.04 -26.06
C LYS A 49 -38.21 3.69 -25.61
N LYS A 50 -37.04 3.34 -26.12
CA LYS A 50 -36.27 2.15 -25.77
C LYS A 50 -35.77 2.11 -24.33
N CYS A 51 -35.42 3.26 -23.73
CA CYS A 51 -35.12 3.34 -22.30
C CYS A 51 -36.38 3.08 -21.47
N GLY A 52 -37.51 3.66 -21.90
CA GLY A 52 -38.82 3.55 -21.25
C GLY A 52 -39.39 2.14 -21.18
N GLU A 53 -38.99 1.28 -22.12
CA GLU A 53 -39.43 -0.12 -22.25
C GLU A 53 -38.44 -1.11 -21.61
N SER A 54 -37.53 -0.65 -20.75
CA SER A 54 -36.56 -1.51 -20.06
C SER A 54 -37.24 -2.39 -19.00
N ALA A 55 -36.83 -3.64 -18.89
CA ALA A 55 -37.35 -4.57 -17.88
C ALA A 55 -36.85 -4.21 -16.48
N GLU A 56 -37.66 -4.49 -15.45
CA GLU A 56 -37.26 -4.25 -14.06
C GLU A 56 -36.13 -5.20 -13.61
N TYR A 57 -36.09 -6.41 -14.17
CA TYR A 57 -35.05 -7.41 -13.91
C TYR A 57 -34.51 -7.96 -15.22
N ILE A 58 -33.19 -8.14 -15.30
CA ILE A 58 -32.52 -8.75 -16.44
C ILE A 58 -31.52 -9.82 -16.01
N GLU A 59 -31.43 -10.88 -16.80
CA GLU A 59 -30.27 -11.78 -16.81
C GLU A 59 -29.33 -11.31 -17.91
N HIS A 60 -28.09 -10.98 -17.56
CA HIS A 60 -27.15 -10.37 -18.50
C HIS A 60 -25.96 -11.28 -18.77
N PRO A 61 -25.55 -11.50 -20.05
CA PRO A 61 -24.42 -12.39 -20.38
C PRO A 61 -23.10 -12.02 -19.71
N SER A 62 -22.86 -10.72 -19.47
CA SER A 62 -21.65 -10.25 -18.79
C SER A 62 -21.69 -10.46 -17.27
N HIS A 63 -22.84 -10.82 -16.71
CA HIS A 63 -23.04 -11.14 -15.30
C HIS A 63 -24.06 -12.29 -15.14
N PRO A 64 -23.71 -13.51 -15.60
CA PRO A 64 -24.67 -14.59 -15.78
C PRO A 64 -25.10 -15.26 -14.47
N ASN A 65 -24.36 -15.05 -13.38
CA ASN A 65 -24.59 -15.74 -12.12
C ASN A 65 -25.67 -15.09 -11.25
N HIS A 66 -25.98 -13.80 -11.47
CA HIS A 66 -27.00 -13.10 -10.69
C HIS A 66 -27.84 -12.18 -11.58
N THR A 67 -29.13 -12.10 -11.27
CA THR A 67 -30.09 -11.18 -11.88
C THR A 67 -29.79 -9.74 -11.46
N LEU A 68 -29.90 -8.80 -12.39
CA LEU A 68 -29.71 -7.39 -12.14
C LEU A 68 -31.07 -6.68 -12.07
N GLN A 69 -31.24 -5.80 -11.09
CA GLN A 69 -32.45 -5.01 -10.88
C GLN A 69 -32.25 -3.56 -11.35
N LEU A 70 -33.24 -3.02 -12.06
CA LEU A 70 -33.27 -1.63 -12.46
C LEU A 70 -33.58 -0.74 -11.25
N LEU A 71 -32.65 0.15 -10.90
CA LEU A 71 -32.79 1.12 -9.82
C LEU A 71 -32.76 2.56 -10.36
N SER A 72 -33.39 3.46 -9.61
CA SER A 72 -33.27 4.89 -9.82
C SER A 72 -32.89 5.60 -8.53
N THR A 73 -31.72 6.23 -8.50
CA THR A 73 -31.23 7.00 -7.35
C THR A 73 -30.88 8.41 -7.80
N ARG A 74 -31.45 9.43 -7.13
CA ARG A 74 -31.03 10.83 -7.31
C ARG A 74 -29.89 11.12 -6.35
N GLY A 75 -28.70 11.41 -6.86
CA GLY A 75 -27.65 12.11 -6.11
C GLY A 75 -26.37 11.33 -5.79
N ASN A 76 -26.17 10.10 -6.27
CA ASN A 76 -24.89 9.40 -6.23
C ASN A 76 -24.37 9.17 -7.65
N SER A 77 -23.12 9.52 -7.93
CA SER A 77 -22.49 9.25 -9.22
C SER A 77 -21.94 7.82 -9.21
N HIS A 78 -22.58 6.92 -9.93
CA HIS A 78 -22.10 5.56 -10.16
C HIS A 78 -21.39 5.49 -11.52
N ASP A 79 -20.43 4.59 -11.70
CA ASP A 79 -19.81 4.34 -13.00
C ASP A 79 -20.22 2.93 -13.48
N CYS A 80 -20.48 2.79 -14.78
CA CYS A 80 -20.90 1.52 -15.36
C CYS A 80 -19.74 0.52 -15.38
N ASP A 81 -19.85 -0.62 -14.70
CA ASP A 81 -18.84 -1.69 -14.69
C ASP A 81 -18.61 -2.32 -16.07
N LEU A 82 -19.48 -2.04 -17.05
CA LEU A 82 -19.28 -2.48 -18.43
C LEU A 82 -18.75 -1.41 -19.37
N CYS A 83 -18.77 -0.10 -19.07
CA CYS A 83 -18.21 0.91 -19.97
C CYS A 83 -17.40 2.03 -19.32
N GLY A 84 -17.35 2.09 -17.99
CA GLY A 84 -16.68 3.12 -17.21
C GLY A 84 -17.33 4.51 -17.31
N LYS A 85 -18.45 4.65 -18.05
CA LYS A 85 -19.14 5.94 -18.16
C LYS A 85 -19.95 6.19 -16.90
N ASN A 86 -19.98 7.45 -16.50
CA ASN A 86 -20.81 7.90 -15.41
C ASN A 86 -22.29 7.61 -15.71
N ILE A 87 -22.89 6.85 -14.81
CA ILE A 87 -24.28 6.47 -14.83
C ILE A 87 -25.12 7.65 -14.31
N GLY A 88 -26.16 8.00 -15.05
CA GLY A 88 -27.18 8.95 -14.60
C GLY A 88 -28.17 8.34 -13.60
N ASP A 89 -29.39 8.87 -13.56
CA ASP A 89 -30.41 8.52 -12.56
C ASP A 89 -30.99 7.09 -12.68
N LEU A 90 -30.61 6.28 -13.68
CA LEU A 90 -31.17 4.95 -13.96
C LEU A 90 -30.10 3.92 -14.37
N PHE A 91 -30.05 2.78 -13.69
CA PHE A 91 -29.11 1.68 -13.96
C PHE A 91 -29.54 0.34 -13.40
N TYR A 92 -28.92 -0.72 -13.88
CA TYR A 92 -29.05 -2.07 -13.34
C TYR A 92 -27.98 -2.33 -12.29
N ARG A 93 -28.40 -2.80 -11.11
CA ARG A 93 -27.51 -3.19 -10.02
C ARG A 93 -27.75 -4.63 -9.61
N CYS A 94 -26.68 -5.34 -9.26
CA CYS A 94 -26.78 -6.61 -8.55
C CYS A 94 -26.97 -6.36 -7.06
N GLU A 95 -27.90 -7.05 -6.40
CA GLU A 95 -28.05 -6.97 -4.93
C GLU A 95 -26.96 -7.77 -4.17
N ILE A 96 -26.35 -8.75 -4.85
CA ILE A 96 -25.44 -9.73 -4.23
C ILE A 96 -23.98 -9.27 -4.31
N CYS A 97 -23.61 -8.53 -5.35
CA CYS A 97 -22.27 -7.98 -5.55
C CYS A 97 -22.34 -6.52 -5.98
N ASP A 98 -21.24 -5.79 -5.83
CA ASP A 98 -21.13 -4.39 -6.24
C ASP A 98 -20.92 -4.32 -7.76
N PHE A 99 -21.98 -4.63 -8.52
CA PHE A 99 -22.01 -4.57 -9.98
C PHE A 99 -23.13 -3.65 -10.48
N ASP A 100 -22.75 -2.55 -11.12
CA ASP A 100 -23.58 -1.50 -11.68
C ASP A 100 -23.41 -1.42 -13.21
N MET A 101 -24.53 -1.30 -13.93
CA MET A 101 -24.53 -1.29 -15.39
C MET A 101 -25.54 -0.29 -15.93
N ASP A 102 -25.07 0.60 -16.81
CA ASP A 102 -25.96 1.54 -17.48
C ASP A 102 -26.94 0.84 -18.45
N LEU A 103 -28.07 1.50 -18.71
CA LEU A 103 -29.13 1.02 -19.60
C LEU A 103 -28.66 0.71 -21.03
N TYR A 104 -27.61 1.36 -21.51
CA TYR A 104 -27.07 1.12 -22.85
C TYR A 104 -26.27 -0.18 -22.88
N CYS A 105 -25.38 -0.39 -21.91
CA CYS A 105 -24.58 -1.61 -21.76
C CYS A 105 -25.43 -2.84 -21.47
N ALA A 106 -26.57 -2.67 -20.79
CA ALA A 106 -27.56 -3.72 -20.58
C ALA A 106 -28.11 -4.30 -21.89
N LYS A 107 -28.16 -3.48 -22.95
CA LYS A 107 -28.76 -3.83 -24.24
C LYS A 107 -27.72 -4.09 -25.33
N TYR A 108 -26.60 -3.39 -25.26
CA TYR A 108 -25.48 -3.47 -26.19
C TYR A 108 -24.18 -3.74 -25.42
N PRO A 109 -24.02 -4.94 -24.85
CA PRO A 109 -22.80 -5.29 -24.16
C PRO A 109 -21.63 -5.18 -25.12
N PRO A 110 -20.49 -4.59 -24.71
CA PRO A 110 -19.32 -4.60 -25.54
C PRO A 110 -18.90 -6.06 -25.81
N PRO A 111 -18.69 -6.46 -27.08
CA PRO A 111 -18.36 -7.84 -27.38
C PRO A 111 -17.06 -8.20 -26.67
N GLU A 112 -17.08 -9.33 -25.97
CA GLU A 112 -15.91 -9.82 -25.21
C GLU A 112 -14.70 -10.06 -26.11
N VAL A 113 -14.97 -10.36 -27.38
CA VAL A 113 -13.98 -10.65 -28.41
C VAL A 113 -14.35 -9.92 -29.70
N ILE A 114 -13.39 -9.20 -30.27
CA ILE A 114 -13.46 -8.66 -31.62
C ILE A 114 -12.40 -9.38 -32.46
N ASN A 115 -12.84 -10.21 -33.41
CA ASN A 115 -11.94 -11.07 -34.19
C ASN A 115 -10.99 -10.28 -35.11
N ILE A 116 -11.48 -9.18 -35.70
CA ILE A 116 -10.70 -8.26 -36.53
C ILE A 116 -11.29 -6.86 -36.34
N SER A 117 -10.51 -5.91 -35.85
CA SER A 117 -10.96 -4.52 -35.69
C SER A 117 -10.40 -3.64 -36.80
N LYS A 118 -11.11 -2.57 -37.16
CA LYS A 118 -10.61 -1.58 -38.14
C LYS A 118 -9.37 -0.82 -37.62
N THR A 119 -9.20 -0.74 -36.30
CA THR A 119 -8.03 -0.13 -35.65
C THR A 119 -6.85 -1.06 -35.50
N HIS A 120 -7.03 -2.38 -35.57
CA HIS A 120 -6.00 -3.39 -35.27
C HIS A 120 -6.41 -4.79 -35.79
N HIS A 121 -5.48 -5.47 -36.48
CA HIS A 121 -5.78 -6.68 -37.28
C HIS A 121 -5.81 -8.00 -36.49
N HIS A 122 -5.51 -7.99 -35.19
CA HIS A 122 -5.59 -9.18 -34.35
C HIS A 122 -6.85 -9.20 -33.49
N LYS A 123 -7.08 -10.37 -32.89
CA LYS A 123 -8.15 -10.59 -31.93
C LYS A 123 -7.98 -9.67 -30.72
N LEU A 124 -8.93 -8.76 -30.53
CA LEU A 124 -9.03 -7.93 -29.34
C LEU A 124 -9.95 -8.60 -28.33
N ASN A 125 -9.53 -8.68 -27.08
CA ASN A 125 -10.33 -9.23 -26.00
C ASN A 125 -10.59 -8.12 -25.00
N LEU A 126 -11.84 -7.97 -24.57
CA LEU A 126 -12.17 -7.00 -23.54
C LEU A 126 -11.61 -7.50 -22.19
N LEU A 127 -10.68 -6.74 -21.62
CA LEU A 127 -10.25 -6.98 -20.24
C LEU A 127 -11.35 -6.51 -19.30
N LYS A 128 -11.86 -7.42 -18.48
CA LYS A 128 -12.83 -7.14 -17.41
C LYS A 128 -12.15 -6.78 -16.09
N GLU A 129 -11.02 -6.09 -16.17
CA GLU A 129 -10.25 -5.58 -15.03
C GLU A 129 -10.05 -4.07 -15.22
N LEU A 130 -10.31 -3.30 -14.15
CA LEU A 130 -10.09 -1.85 -14.13
C LEU A 130 -8.59 -1.59 -14.01
N ILE A 131 -8.00 -1.11 -15.09
CA ILE A 131 -6.58 -0.74 -15.11
C ILE A 131 -6.42 0.67 -15.62
N GLN A 132 -5.32 1.30 -15.23
CA GLN A 132 -4.83 2.50 -15.88
C GLN A 132 -4.00 2.09 -17.10
N PHE A 133 -4.32 2.63 -18.27
CA PHE A 133 -3.63 2.28 -19.51
C PHE A 133 -3.53 3.48 -20.45
N ASP A 134 -2.53 3.45 -21.33
CA ASP A 134 -2.45 4.37 -22.46
C ASP A 134 -3.14 3.72 -23.67
N CYS A 135 -4.03 4.44 -24.34
CA CYS A 135 -4.67 3.97 -25.56
C CYS A 135 -3.69 3.94 -26.72
N ASP A 136 -3.42 2.75 -27.25
CA ASP A 136 -2.58 2.49 -28.41
C ASP A 136 -3.27 2.79 -29.75
N ALA A 137 -4.47 3.39 -29.74
CA ALA A 137 -5.01 4.04 -30.93
C ALA A 137 -4.38 5.42 -31.13
N LYS A 138 -4.76 6.12 -32.20
CA LYS A 138 -4.35 7.51 -32.48
C LYS A 138 -4.71 8.49 -31.35
N CYS A 139 -5.61 8.09 -30.45
CA CYS A 139 -6.01 8.92 -29.33
C CYS A 139 -4.82 9.20 -28.39
N GLY A 140 -3.98 8.19 -28.12
CA GLY A 140 -2.78 8.31 -27.29
C GLY A 140 -3.02 8.81 -25.87
N THR A 141 -4.28 8.89 -25.41
CA THR A 141 -4.62 9.40 -24.08
C THR A 141 -4.56 8.28 -23.05
N ASN A 142 -4.15 8.63 -21.85
CA ASN A 142 -4.25 7.77 -20.67
C ASN A 142 -5.72 7.73 -20.21
N ASP A 143 -6.20 6.55 -19.85
CA ASP A 143 -7.55 6.34 -19.34
C ASP A 143 -7.55 5.29 -18.24
N TYR A 144 -8.58 5.33 -17.40
CA TYR A 144 -8.80 4.37 -16.34
C TYR A 144 -10.11 3.63 -16.62
N GLY A 145 -10.01 2.35 -16.94
CA GLY A 145 -11.18 1.61 -17.39
C GLY A 145 -10.88 0.19 -17.81
N PHE A 146 -11.75 -0.34 -18.65
CA PHE A 146 -11.68 -1.71 -19.17
C PHE A 146 -11.22 -1.69 -20.65
N PRO A 147 -9.92 -1.84 -20.93
CA PRO A 147 -9.42 -1.79 -22.29
C PRO A 147 -9.79 -3.02 -23.11
N TYR A 148 -9.83 -2.86 -24.42
CA TYR A 148 -9.58 -3.98 -25.32
C TYR A 148 -8.08 -4.26 -25.36
N LYS A 149 -7.68 -5.49 -24.99
CA LYS A 149 -6.31 -5.96 -25.09
C LYS A 149 -6.12 -6.87 -26.28
N CYS A 150 -5.10 -6.57 -27.08
CA CYS A 150 -4.52 -7.56 -27.97
C CYS A 150 -3.45 -8.36 -27.21
N TYR A 151 -3.67 -9.65 -26.99
CA TYR A 151 -2.64 -10.50 -26.34
C TYR A 151 -1.45 -10.80 -27.26
N GLU A 152 -1.63 -10.71 -28.59
CA GLU A 152 -0.55 -10.97 -29.55
C GLU A 152 0.40 -9.77 -29.69
N CYS A 153 -0.07 -8.56 -29.40
CA CYS A 153 0.72 -7.33 -29.52
C CYS A 153 0.98 -6.63 -28.21
N ASP A 154 0.34 -7.11 -27.14
CA ASP A 154 0.31 -6.49 -25.82
C ASP A 154 -0.10 -5.01 -25.85
N LEU A 155 -1.11 -4.69 -26.67
CA LEU A 155 -1.64 -3.33 -26.85
C LEU A 155 -3.00 -3.17 -26.17
N PHE A 156 -3.27 -1.97 -25.66
CA PHE A 156 -4.51 -1.58 -25.01
C PHE A 156 -5.25 -0.51 -25.81
N PHE A 157 -6.56 -0.66 -25.97
CA PHE A 157 -7.38 0.28 -26.72
C PHE A 157 -8.61 0.68 -25.91
N HIS A 158 -8.98 1.97 -25.95
CA HIS A 158 -10.31 2.37 -25.49
C HIS A 158 -11.39 1.67 -26.29
N LYS A 159 -12.51 1.37 -25.64
CA LYS A 159 -13.72 0.85 -26.30
C LYS A 159 -14.17 1.76 -27.44
N ASP A 160 -14.26 3.06 -27.17
CA ASP A 160 -14.70 4.05 -28.13
C ASP A 160 -13.72 4.18 -29.31
N CYS A 161 -12.40 4.00 -29.08
CA CYS A 161 -11.41 4.03 -30.17
C CYS A 161 -11.51 2.82 -31.11
N VAL A 162 -11.91 1.65 -30.60
CA VAL A 162 -12.13 0.45 -31.43
C VAL A 162 -13.43 0.56 -32.23
N TRP A 163 -14.46 1.17 -31.64
CA TRP A 163 -15.80 1.26 -32.23
C TRP A 163 -15.97 2.44 -33.20
N HIS A 164 -15.22 3.50 -32.95
CA HIS A 164 -15.12 4.67 -33.83
C HIS A 164 -13.64 4.87 -34.24
N PRO A 165 -13.07 3.95 -35.05
CA PRO A 165 -11.72 4.10 -35.56
C PRO A 165 -11.60 5.44 -36.30
N PRO A 166 -10.65 6.31 -35.93
CA PRO A 166 -10.06 7.21 -36.91
C PRO A 166 -9.47 6.32 -38.02
N GLU A 167 -9.62 6.69 -39.29
CA GLU A 167 -9.11 5.93 -40.44
C GLU A 167 -7.60 5.64 -40.28
N VAL A 168 -7.23 4.42 -39.84
CA VAL A 168 -5.82 4.00 -39.73
C VAL A 168 -5.71 2.54 -40.17
N ASN A 169 -5.02 2.31 -41.27
CA ASN A 169 -4.59 0.98 -41.71
C ASN A 169 -3.15 0.73 -41.21
N HIS A 170 -2.90 -0.39 -40.52
CA HIS A 170 -1.53 -0.85 -40.24
C HIS A 170 -0.90 -1.39 -41.52
N THR A 171 0.00 -0.62 -42.13
CA THR A 171 0.70 -1.01 -43.35
C THR A 171 1.91 -1.89 -43.01
N LEU A 172 2.21 -2.85 -43.89
CA LEU A 172 3.38 -3.74 -43.76
C LEU A 172 4.71 -2.97 -43.73
N GLU A 173 4.73 -1.79 -44.32
CA GLU A 173 5.86 -0.86 -44.31
C GLU A 173 5.37 0.55 -43.97
N VAL A 174 6.16 1.29 -43.17
CA VAL A 174 5.88 2.69 -42.81
C VAL A 174 7.11 3.56 -43.04
N ASN A 175 6.91 4.71 -43.66
CA ASN A 175 7.92 5.77 -43.73
C ASN A 175 7.77 6.66 -42.50
N HIS A 176 8.63 6.41 -41.51
CA HIS A 176 8.54 7.12 -40.24
C HIS A 176 9.31 8.44 -40.28
N SER A 177 8.75 9.50 -39.67
CA SER A 177 9.33 10.86 -39.70
C SER A 177 10.74 10.93 -39.08
N TYR A 178 11.02 10.07 -38.10
CA TYR A 178 12.33 9.94 -37.46
C TYR A 178 13.27 8.92 -38.14
N HIS A 179 12.80 8.27 -39.20
CA HIS A 179 13.56 7.28 -39.96
C HIS A 179 13.07 7.26 -41.41
N SER A 180 13.32 8.37 -42.13
CA SER A 180 12.78 8.60 -43.47
C SER A 180 13.63 8.02 -44.61
N LEU A 181 14.88 7.63 -44.33
CA LEU A 181 15.81 7.12 -45.36
C LEU A 181 15.49 5.69 -45.78
N HIS A 182 14.92 4.88 -44.89
CA HIS A 182 14.45 3.55 -45.21
C HIS A 182 13.08 3.29 -44.57
N PRO A 183 12.15 2.61 -45.26
CA PRO A 183 10.89 2.20 -44.64
C PRO A 183 11.17 1.23 -43.49
N LEU A 184 10.42 1.38 -42.41
CA LEU A 184 10.39 0.38 -41.35
C LEU A 184 9.42 -0.72 -41.74
N LYS A 185 9.83 -1.97 -41.56
CA LYS A 185 9.01 -3.15 -41.84
C LYS A 185 8.35 -3.63 -40.57
N LEU A 186 7.08 -4.03 -40.68
CA LEU A 186 6.38 -4.67 -39.59
C LEU A 186 6.92 -6.09 -39.41
N HIS A 187 7.33 -6.42 -38.20
CA HIS A 187 7.77 -7.76 -37.81
C HIS A 187 6.86 -8.34 -36.73
N THR A 188 6.56 -9.62 -36.85
CA THR A 188 5.85 -10.43 -35.85
C THR A 188 6.85 -11.38 -35.17
N GLY A 189 6.79 -11.47 -33.84
CA GLY A 189 7.53 -12.49 -33.08
C GLY A 189 8.82 -11.96 -32.45
N GLN A 190 9.91 -12.72 -32.57
CA GLN A 190 11.14 -12.43 -31.83
C GLN A 190 12.02 -11.41 -32.54
N LEU A 191 12.52 -10.44 -31.78
CA LEU A 191 13.47 -9.44 -32.24
C LEU A 191 14.78 -10.09 -32.75
N PRO A 192 15.42 -9.50 -33.77
CA PRO A 192 16.72 -9.97 -34.21
C PRO A 192 17.73 -9.98 -33.05
N ASN A 193 18.56 -11.03 -32.97
CA ASN A 193 19.53 -11.21 -31.87
C ASN A 193 20.55 -10.06 -31.73
N TYR A 194 20.76 -9.27 -32.79
CA TYR A 194 21.64 -8.11 -32.80
C TYR A 194 20.97 -6.80 -32.32
N SER A 195 19.66 -6.82 -32.10
CA SER A 195 18.93 -5.67 -31.55
C SER A 195 19.02 -5.67 -30.02
N ASP A 196 18.98 -4.48 -29.44
CA ASP A 196 19.01 -4.26 -27.99
C ASP A 196 17.63 -4.42 -27.33
N ARG A 197 16.65 -4.94 -28.08
CA ARG A 197 15.25 -5.18 -27.65
C ARG A 197 14.52 -3.97 -27.07
N LYS A 198 14.96 -2.76 -27.39
CA LYS A 198 14.33 -1.53 -26.89
C LYS A 198 13.88 -0.65 -28.02
N CYS A 199 12.74 0.01 -27.84
CA CYS A 199 12.30 1.04 -28.76
C CYS A 199 13.33 2.16 -28.84
N ARG A 200 13.65 2.61 -30.05
CA ARG A 200 14.65 3.66 -30.26
C ARG A 200 14.20 5.00 -29.67
N LEU A 201 12.90 5.29 -29.66
CA LEU A 201 12.37 6.57 -29.21
C LEU A 201 12.09 6.59 -27.71
N CYS A 202 11.23 5.72 -27.19
CA CYS A 202 10.82 5.78 -25.78
C CYS A 202 11.69 4.95 -24.82
N ALA A 203 12.63 4.15 -25.35
CA ALA A 203 13.47 3.22 -24.59
C ALA A 203 12.74 2.07 -23.86
N LYS A 204 11.42 1.93 -24.01
CA LYS A 204 10.66 0.79 -23.48
C LYS A 204 11.20 -0.51 -24.10
N GLU A 205 11.28 -1.55 -23.27
CA GLU A 205 11.58 -2.90 -23.76
C GLU A 205 10.44 -3.37 -24.64
N ILE A 206 10.80 -3.93 -25.78
CA ILE A 206 9.86 -4.53 -26.73
C ILE A 206 9.85 -6.01 -26.42
N GLU A 207 8.79 -6.45 -25.73
CA GLU A 207 8.52 -7.86 -25.51
C GLU A 207 8.07 -8.55 -26.83
N VAL A 208 7.94 -9.88 -26.81
CA VAL A 208 7.57 -10.68 -27.99
C VAL A 208 6.23 -10.20 -28.54
N GLY A 209 6.19 -9.72 -29.78
CA GLY A 209 4.98 -9.09 -30.34
C GLY A 209 5.17 -8.45 -31.71
N LEU A 210 4.40 -7.40 -32.00
CA LEU A 210 4.52 -6.56 -33.21
C LEU A 210 5.44 -5.37 -32.98
N PHE A 211 6.40 -5.17 -33.87
CA PHE A 211 7.26 -3.99 -33.86
C PHE A 211 7.68 -3.61 -35.27
N TYR A 212 8.08 -2.36 -35.44
CA TYR A 212 8.61 -1.87 -36.71
C TYR A 212 10.13 -1.83 -36.66
N HIS A 213 10.79 -2.45 -37.63
CA HIS A 213 12.25 -2.55 -37.64
C HIS A 213 12.84 -2.28 -39.01
N CYS A 214 13.99 -1.59 -39.01
CA CYS A 214 14.88 -1.49 -40.15
C CYS A 214 16.19 -2.21 -39.82
N SER A 215 16.46 -3.30 -40.54
CA SER A 215 17.69 -4.09 -40.40
C SER A 215 18.95 -3.33 -40.82
N LEU A 216 18.86 -2.46 -41.83
CA LEU A 216 20.01 -1.67 -42.32
C LEU A 216 20.51 -0.67 -41.29
N CYS A 217 19.61 -0.07 -40.52
CA CYS A 217 19.93 0.96 -39.53
C CYS A 217 19.91 0.45 -38.09
N ASN A 218 19.57 -0.83 -37.89
CA ASN A 218 19.25 -1.40 -36.59
C ASN A 218 18.30 -0.48 -35.78
N PHE A 219 17.22 -0.04 -36.42
CA PHE A 219 16.30 0.96 -35.88
C PHE A 219 14.95 0.29 -35.59
N THR A 220 14.60 0.16 -34.32
CA THR A 220 13.39 -0.55 -33.87
C THR A 220 12.46 0.43 -33.18
N LEU A 221 11.17 0.40 -33.50
CA LEU A 221 10.12 1.13 -32.81
C LEU A 221 9.04 0.16 -32.32
N ASP A 222 8.54 0.43 -31.12
CA ASP A 222 7.26 -0.13 -30.69
C ASP A 222 6.10 0.50 -31.49
N MET A 223 4.94 -0.14 -31.45
CA MET A 223 3.75 0.33 -32.17
C MET A 223 3.29 1.72 -31.70
N SER A 224 3.36 1.98 -30.39
CA SER A 224 2.93 3.23 -29.78
C SER A 224 3.71 4.42 -30.33
N CYS A 225 5.03 4.29 -30.50
CA CYS A 225 5.92 5.31 -31.05
C CYS A 225 5.75 5.51 -32.57
N VAL A 226 5.22 4.53 -33.29
CA VAL A 226 4.87 4.68 -34.72
C VAL A 226 3.56 5.43 -34.87
N LEU A 227 2.57 5.15 -34.03
CA LEU A 227 1.25 5.77 -34.08
C LEU A 227 1.26 7.17 -33.47
N ASN A 228 1.96 7.33 -32.35
CA ASN A 228 2.05 8.54 -31.54
C ASN A 228 3.53 8.89 -31.27
N PRO A 229 4.28 9.30 -32.31
CA PRO A 229 5.69 9.65 -32.15
C PRO A 229 5.87 10.85 -31.21
N PRO A 230 6.92 10.87 -30.36
CA PRO A 230 7.23 12.03 -29.53
C PRO A 230 7.43 13.28 -30.39
N GLN A 231 7.14 14.47 -29.84
CA GLN A 231 7.26 15.72 -30.58
C GLN A 231 8.73 16.05 -30.90
N ARG A 232 9.00 16.48 -32.14
CA ARG A 232 10.39 16.77 -32.57
C ARG A 232 10.95 18.00 -31.89
N TYR A 233 10.10 19.00 -31.70
CA TYR A 233 10.42 20.27 -31.09
C TYR A 233 9.48 20.50 -29.92
N LEU A 234 10.04 20.81 -28.76
CA LEU A 234 9.28 20.97 -27.52
C LEU A 234 9.66 22.28 -26.84
N TRP A 235 8.66 23.07 -26.48
CA TRP A 235 8.79 24.21 -25.58
C TRP A 235 8.28 23.79 -24.20
N ASN A 236 9.20 23.39 -23.33
CA ASN A 236 8.86 22.99 -21.96
C ASN A 236 9.63 23.86 -20.97
N LEU A 237 9.06 25.04 -20.68
CA LEU A 237 9.61 26.01 -19.73
C LEU A 237 9.74 25.44 -18.31
N LYS A 238 9.06 24.34 -17.98
CA LYS A 238 9.28 23.65 -16.70
C LYS A 238 10.59 22.88 -16.67
N ALA A 239 11.04 22.37 -17.82
CA ALA A 239 12.26 21.60 -17.95
C ALA A 239 13.48 22.46 -18.32
N HIS A 240 13.32 23.39 -19.26
CA HIS A 240 14.38 24.24 -19.78
C HIS A 240 13.80 25.48 -20.51
N ASP A 241 14.50 26.62 -20.45
CA ASP A 241 13.99 27.91 -20.96
C ASP A 241 14.01 28.03 -22.50
N HIS A 242 14.79 27.20 -23.17
CA HIS A 242 14.89 27.17 -24.64
C HIS A 242 14.12 26.00 -25.26
N GLN A 243 13.84 26.12 -26.56
CA GLN A 243 13.29 25.03 -27.35
C GLN A 243 14.23 23.81 -27.34
N LEU A 244 13.66 22.65 -27.03
CA LEU A 244 14.34 21.38 -27.05
C LEU A 244 14.06 20.65 -28.37
N THR A 245 15.07 19.97 -28.89
CA THR A 245 14.96 19.13 -30.10
C THR A 245 15.20 17.68 -29.75
N LEU A 246 14.32 16.78 -30.17
CA LEU A 246 14.51 15.34 -30.01
C LEU A 246 15.58 14.84 -31.00
N LEU A 247 16.56 14.10 -30.48
CA LEU A 247 17.62 13.49 -31.30
C LEU A 247 17.45 11.96 -31.34
N PRO A 248 16.72 11.37 -32.31
CA PRO A 248 16.31 9.96 -32.33
C PRO A 248 17.47 9.00 -32.65
N SER A 249 18.45 8.89 -31.76
CA SER A 249 19.70 8.17 -31.98
C SER A 249 20.09 7.34 -30.77
N LEU A 250 20.87 6.27 -30.99
CA LEU A 250 21.51 5.51 -29.92
C LEU A 250 22.82 6.21 -29.58
N ARG A 251 22.83 6.94 -28.46
CA ARG A 251 23.97 7.75 -28.01
C ARG A 251 23.92 7.82 -26.49
N SER A 252 25.05 7.52 -25.84
CA SER A 252 25.20 7.76 -24.41
C SER A 252 25.27 9.27 -24.11
N PHE A 253 24.55 9.71 -23.10
CA PHE A 253 24.58 11.09 -22.61
C PHE A 253 24.30 11.14 -21.12
N LEU A 254 24.80 12.17 -20.45
CA LEU A 254 24.44 12.46 -19.06
C LEU A 254 23.20 13.36 -19.04
N CYS A 255 22.16 12.97 -18.33
CA CYS A 255 20.96 13.78 -18.22
C CYS A 255 21.16 14.92 -17.21
N SER A 256 21.05 16.16 -17.66
CA SER A 256 21.20 17.36 -16.84
C SER A 256 20.17 17.46 -15.72
N ALA A 257 19.03 16.76 -15.81
CA ALA A 257 17.97 16.83 -14.81
C ALA A 257 18.08 15.79 -13.69
N CYS A 258 18.64 14.60 -13.95
CA CYS A 258 18.73 13.53 -12.95
C CYS A 258 20.16 13.04 -12.67
N GLY A 259 21.14 13.45 -13.47
CA GLY A 259 22.54 13.03 -13.34
C GLY A 259 22.80 11.56 -13.69
N LEU A 260 21.83 10.85 -14.30
CA LEU A 260 22.02 9.48 -14.76
C LEU A 260 22.31 9.43 -16.27
N ASN A 261 23.03 8.39 -16.68
CA ASN A 261 23.30 8.13 -18.08
C ASN A 261 22.04 7.66 -18.82
N GLY A 262 21.71 8.32 -19.93
CA GLY A 262 20.80 7.81 -20.95
C GLY A 262 21.57 7.20 -22.11
N ASP A 263 20.95 6.28 -22.84
CA ASP A 263 21.58 5.57 -23.96
C ASP A 263 20.95 5.90 -25.32
N ARG A 264 19.81 6.60 -25.34
CA ARG A 264 19.11 6.94 -26.58
C ARG A 264 18.20 8.14 -26.48
N SER A 265 17.95 8.73 -27.64
CA SER A 265 16.88 9.69 -27.90
C SER A 265 16.71 10.80 -26.85
N PRO A 266 17.78 11.54 -26.49
CA PRO A 266 17.66 12.72 -25.64
C PRO A 266 16.89 13.84 -26.34
N TYR A 267 16.26 14.68 -25.52
CA TYR A 267 15.97 16.04 -25.92
C TYR A 267 17.19 16.92 -25.64
N ILE A 268 17.58 17.72 -26.62
CA ILE A 268 18.76 18.57 -26.52
C ILE A 268 18.43 20.05 -26.71
N CYS A 269 19.13 20.92 -25.99
CA CYS A 269 19.29 22.31 -26.35
C CYS A 269 20.75 22.55 -26.75
N VAL A 270 20.98 22.83 -28.03
CA VAL A 270 22.34 23.09 -28.55
C VAL A 270 22.93 24.37 -27.97
N GLN A 271 22.09 25.37 -27.66
CA GLN A 271 22.54 26.67 -27.14
C GLN A 271 23.12 26.57 -25.73
N CYS A 272 22.64 25.62 -24.92
CA CYS A 272 23.00 25.47 -23.52
C CYS A 272 23.79 24.19 -23.22
N ASP A 273 24.13 23.39 -24.25
CA ASP A 273 24.68 22.03 -24.09
C ASP A 273 23.87 21.18 -23.10
N PHE A 274 22.54 21.32 -23.16
CA PHE A 274 21.61 20.68 -22.23
C PHE A 274 21.06 19.41 -22.86
N MET A 275 21.10 18.29 -22.12
CA MET A 275 20.52 17.02 -22.56
C MET A 275 19.64 16.44 -21.46
N ILE A 276 18.44 16.00 -21.81
CA ILE A 276 17.47 15.48 -20.84
C ILE A 276 16.81 14.20 -21.34
N HIS A 277 16.60 13.24 -20.43
CA HIS A 277 15.75 12.08 -20.71
C HIS A 277 14.31 12.54 -20.97
N GLN A 278 13.59 11.81 -21.81
CA GLN A 278 12.18 12.10 -22.08
C GLN A 278 11.33 12.02 -20.80
N VAL A 279 11.56 11.01 -19.96
CA VAL A 279 10.89 10.86 -18.66
C VAL A 279 11.20 12.01 -17.69
N CYS A 280 12.38 12.63 -17.81
CA CYS A 280 12.78 13.72 -16.94
C CYS A 280 12.14 15.08 -17.33
N LEU A 281 11.51 15.17 -18.51
CA LEU A 281 10.77 16.39 -18.93
C LEU A 281 9.57 16.69 -18.03
N HIS A 282 9.01 15.64 -17.42
CA HIS A 282 7.79 15.71 -16.61
C HIS A 282 8.09 15.79 -15.11
N LEU A 283 9.35 15.93 -14.70
CA LEU A 283 9.71 16.10 -13.30
C LEU A 283 9.04 17.36 -12.71
N PRO A 284 8.40 17.24 -11.54
CA PRO A 284 7.69 18.35 -10.90
C PRO A 284 8.65 19.43 -10.39
N ARG A 285 8.11 20.59 -10.05
CA ARG A 285 8.87 21.75 -9.55
C ARG A 285 8.86 21.85 -8.03
N VAL A 286 7.72 21.66 -7.37
CA VAL A 286 7.62 21.71 -5.91
C VAL A 286 6.81 20.54 -5.41
N ILE A 287 7.39 19.75 -4.51
CA ILE A 287 6.75 18.53 -3.98
C ILE A 287 6.97 18.38 -2.47
N ASN A 288 6.15 17.52 -1.87
CA ASN A 288 6.40 16.96 -0.54
C ASN A 288 6.98 15.56 -0.70
N ILE A 289 7.95 15.23 0.15
CA ILE A 289 8.52 13.89 0.24
C ILE A 289 8.40 13.38 1.67
N ASN A 290 8.14 12.09 1.84
CA ASN A 290 7.94 11.50 3.16
C ASN A 290 9.23 11.32 4.00
N ARG A 291 10.35 11.87 3.54
CA ARG A 291 11.68 11.86 4.19
C ARG A 291 12.13 13.24 4.68
N HIS A 292 11.30 14.26 4.51
CA HIS A 292 11.63 15.63 4.90
C HIS A 292 10.37 16.44 5.23
N ASP A 293 10.42 17.28 6.26
CA ASP A 293 9.22 17.96 6.76
C ASP A 293 8.75 19.12 5.88
N HIS A 294 9.69 19.79 5.20
CA HIS A 294 9.42 20.91 4.33
C HIS A 294 9.28 20.50 2.87
N ARG A 295 8.59 21.32 2.09
CA ARG A 295 8.59 21.20 0.64
C ARG A 295 10.01 21.29 0.08
N VAL A 296 10.24 20.47 -0.94
CA VAL A 296 11.48 20.49 -1.71
C VAL A 296 11.18 21.02 -3.11
N SER A 297 12.09 21.84 -3.61
CA SER A 297 11.97 22.49 -4.91
C SER A 297 13.04 21.96 -5.86
N ARG A 298 12.65 21.75 -7.11
CA ARG A 298 13.54 21.33 -8.17
C ARG A 298 14.47 22.49 -8.56
N THR A 299 15.75 22.21 -8.62
CA THR A 299 16.78 23.16 -9.07
C THR A 299 17.57 22.54 -10.21
N SER A 300 17.87 23.32 -11.25
CA SER A 300 18.67 22.84 -12.40
C SER A 300 20.13 22.59 -12.04
N VAL A 301 20.64 23.29 -11.01
CA VAL A 301 21.97 23.10 -10.42
C VAL A 301 21.78 23.16 -8.92
N LEU A 302 22.11 22.08 -8.22
CA LEU A 302 21.95 22.03 -6.76
C LEU A 302 22.91 22.98 -6.04
N GLY A 303 24.14 23.14 -6.56
CA GLY A 303 25.14 24.03 -5.99
C GLY A 303 25.65 23.66 -4.59
N VAL A 304 25.10 22.60 -3.97
CA VAL A 304 25.53 22.09 -2.66
C VAL A 304 26.63 21.06 -2.83
N VAL A 305 27.87 21.51 -2.75
CA VAL A 305 29.08 20.68 -2.86
C VAL A 305 29.09 19.63 -1.74
N ASN A 306 29.44 18.38 -2.09
CA ASN A 306 29.53 17.24 -1.17
C ASN A 306 28.23 16.86 -0.43
N SER A 307 27.06 17.18 -0.99
CA SER A 307 25.79 16.74 -0.42
C SER A 307 25.52 15.24 -0.64
N VAL A 308 24.79 14.65 0.30
CA VAL A 308 24.30 13.27 0.25
C VAL A 308 22.79 13.30 0.09
N CYS A 309 22.27 12.43 -0.78
CA CYS A 309 20.85 12.37 -1.08
C CYS A 309 20.07 11.96 0.18
N GLY A 310 19.08 12.75 0.57
CA GLY A 310 18.24 12.48 1.74
C GLY A 310 17.36 11.23 1.64
N VAL A 311 17.34 10.57 0.48
CA VAL A 311 16.54 9.35 0.23
C VAL A 311 17.44 8.12 0.08
N CYS A 312 18.36 8.13 -0.90
CA CYS A 312 19.21 6.95 -1.18
C CYS A 312 20.54 6.94 -0.43
N ARG A 313 20.88 8.04 0.27
CA ARG A 313 22.13 8.22 1.02
C ARG A 313 23.41 8.10 0.19
N GLN A 314 23.31 8.19 -1.14
CA GLN A 314 24.46 8.26 -2.04
C GLN A 314 24.86 9.72 -2.30
N LYS A 315 26.11 9.93 -2.72
CA LYS A 315 26.63 11.25 -3.10
C LYS A 315 25.78 11.85 -4.23
N VAL A 316 25.51 13.15 -4.13
CA VAL A 316 24.80 13.90 -5.14
C VAL A 316 25.80 14.67 -5.99
N ASP A 317 25.66 14.56 -7.30
CA ASP A 317 26.40 15.40 -8.23
C ASP A 317 25.76 16.79 -8.25
N TRP A 318 26.46 17.77 -7.69
CA TRP A 318 25.98 19.15 -7.60
C TRP A 318 25.90 19.86 -8.96
N THR A 319 26.52 19.31 -10.01
CA THR A 319 26.49 19.84 -11.38
C THR A 319 25.18 19.51 -12.10
N CYS A 320 24.42 18.55 -11.58
CA CYS A 320 23.16 18.11 -12.14
C CYS A 320 21.96 18.67 -11.36
N GLY A 321 20.79 18.56 -11.97
CA GLY A 321 19.52 18.89 -11.33
C GLY A 321 19.16 17.94 -10.19
N GLY A 322 18.40 18.46 -9.24
CA GLY A 322 17.91 17.73 -8.09
C GLY A 322 16.88 18.54 -7.31
N PHE A 323 16.44 18.00 -6.18
CA PHE A 323 15.55 18.70 -5.26
C PHE A 323 16.32 19.20 -4.05
N SER A 324 16.08 20.45 -3.65
CA SER A 324 16.63 21.05 -2.44
C SER A 324 15.52 21.66 -1.59
N CYS A 325 15.77 21.77 -0.29
CA CYS A 325 14.84 22.46 0.60
C CYS A 325 15.23 23.95 0.71
N PRO A 326 14.33 24.90 0.43
CA PRO A 326 14.60 26.33 0.63
C PRO A 326 14.83 26.72 2.10
N ARG A 327 14.29 25.93 3.05
CA ARG A 327 14.34 26.21 4.50
C ARG A 327 15.49 25.51 5.21
N CYS A 328 15.91 24.35 4.70
CA CYS A 328 16.96 23.52 5.31
C CYS A 328 18.22 23.55 4.45
N PRO A 329 19.15 24.49 4.72
CA PRO A 329 20.40 24.57 3.98
C PRO A 329 21.18 23.25 4.14
N GLY A 330 21.47 22.59 3.02
CA GLY A 330 22.19 21.32 2.97
C GLY A 330 21.33 20.09 2.67
N TYR A 331 20.00 20.18 2.71
CA TYR A 331 19.14 19.09 2.24
C TYR A 331 19.13 19.02 0.71
N ALA A 332 19.49 17.86 0.16
CA ALA A 332 19.41 17.58 -1.26
C ALA A 332 18.88 16.17 -1.50
N ALA A 333 18.17 15.96 -2.61
CA ALA A 333 17.75 14.65 -3.08
C ALA A 333 17.92 14.58 -4.61
N HIS A 334 18.33 13.41 -5.12
CA HIS A 334 18.32 13.16 -6.56
C HIS A 334 16.90 13.29 -7.11
N SER A 335 16.76 13.80 -8.33
CA SER A 335 15.46 14.00 -8.98
C SER A 335 14.59 12.74 -8.97
N LEU A 336 15.16 11.60 -9.37
CA LEU A 336 14.41 10.33 -9.42
C LEU A 336 14.19 9.69 -8.04
N CYS A 337 15.01 10.02 -7.04
CA CYS A 337 14.78 9.57 -5.67
C CYS A 337 13.62 10.34 -5.03
N ALA A 338 13.56 11.65 -5.26
CA ALA A 338 12.50 12.51 -4.73
C ALA A 338 11.15 12.20 -5.37
N THR A 339 11.12 11.79 -6.65
CA THR A 339 9.88 11.45 -7.38
C THR A 339 9.57 9.95 -7.40
N ARG A 340 10.22 9.14 -6.55
CA ARG A 340 9.94 7.71 -6.47
C ARG A 340 8.56 7.48 -5.86
N GLU A 341 7.86 6.45 -6.33
CA GLU A 341 6.46 6.19 -5.95
C GLU A 341 6.25 5.93 -4.45
N ASP A 342 7.24 5.41 -3.72
CA ASP A 342 7.21 5.22 -2.26
C ASP A 342 7.71 6.44 -1.47
N VAL A 343 8.05 7.54 -2.13
CA VAL A 343 8.62 8.76 -1.51
C VAL A 343 7.70 9.96 -1.72
N TRP A 344 7.08 10.07 -2.90
CA TRP A 344 6.22 11.16 -3.32
C TRP A 344 4.81 10.66 -3.67
N ASN A 345 3.80 11.46 -3.38
CA ASN A 345 2.38 11.16 -3.63
C ASN A 345 1.88 11.59 -5.03
N GLY A 346 2.76 12.04 -5.92
CA GLY A 346 2.38 12.47 -7.27
C GLY A 346 1.74 13.87 -7.36
N LYS A 347 1.64 14.63 -6.25
CA LYS A 347 1.06 15.97 -6.24
C LYS A 347 2.12 17.04 -6.49
N GLU A 348 1.91 17.86 -7.52
CA GLU A 348 2.67 19.09 -7.81
C GLU A 348 2.10 20.25 -6.96
N LEU A 349 2.98 21.02 -6.32
CA LEU A 349 2.62 22.04 -5.33
C LEU A 349 3.15 23.44 -5.68
N GLU A 350 3.67 23.64 -6.89
CA GLU A 350 4.05 24.96 -7.39
C GLU A 350 2.84 25.92 -7.33
N GLY A 351 3.02 27.08 -6.68
CA GLY A 351 1.96 28.09 -6.51
C GLY A 351 0.95 27.81 -5.39
N VAL A 352 1.02 26.64 -4.73
CA VAL A 352 0.19 26.35 -3.55
C VAL A 352 0.88 26.89 -2.29
N PRO A 353 0.21 27.60 -1.37
CA PRO A 353 0.81 27.98 -0.08
C PRO A 353 1.18 26.76 0.78
N GLU A 354 2.21 26.89 1.61
CA GLU A 354 2.66 25.82 2.51
C GLU A 354 2.03 25.99 3.91
N GLU A 355 1.10 25.10 4.29
CA GLU A 355 0.48 25.06 5.61
C GLU A 355 1.28 24.13 6.53
N ILE A 356 2.16 24.69 7.37
CA ILE A 356 3.16 23.90 8.13
C ILE A 356 2.87 23.88 9.62
N GLU A 357 1.95 24.69 10.12
CA GLU A 357 1.73 24.82 11.56
C GLU A 357 1.22 23.49 12.14
N ASP A 358 2.16 22.73 12.71
CA ASP A 358 1.85 21.59 13.56
C ASP A 358 1.43 22.14 14.92
N ILE A 359 0.24 21.76 15.36
CA ILE A 359 -0.29 22.24 16.62
C ILE A 359 0.41 21.47 17.74
N GLU A 360 1.02 22.19 18.68
CA GLU A 360 1.67 21.58 19.83
C GLU A 360 0.73 20.59 20.55
N PRO A 361 1.25 19.44 21.00
CA PRO A 361 0.42 18.41 21.61
C PRO A 361 -0.10 18.80 23.00
N TYR A 362 0.49 19.78 23.66
CA TYR A 362 0.03 20.23 24.96
C TYR A 362 0.38 21.68 25.21
N VAL A 363 -0.37 22.29 26.13
CA VAL A 363 -0.04 23.60 26.70
C VAL A 363 0.61 23.39 28.05
N VAL A 364 1.74 24.07 28.29
CA VAL A 364 2.41 24.07 29.60
C VAL A 364 1.67 25.03 30.54
N ILE A 365 1.24 24.53 31.70
CA ILE A 365 0.52 25.31 32.72
C ILE A 365 1.50 25.85 33.76
N ASP A 366 2.42 24.99 34.21
CA ASP A 366 3.53 25.32 35.12
C ASP A 366 4.73 24.37 34.88
N GLU A 367 5.79 24.49 35.70
CA GLU A 367 7.03 23.71 35.56
C GLU A 367 6.84 22.19 35.48
N ASN A 368 5.77 21.65 36.08
CA ASN A 368 5.53 20.20 36.14
C ASN A 368 4.13 19.80 35.65
N THR A 369 3.33 20.73 35.13
CA THR A 369 1.93 20.47 34.78
C THR A 369 1.62 20.87 33.34
N ILE A 370 1.00 19.95 32.60
CA ILE A 370 0.58 20.17 31.21
C ILE A 370 -0.91 19.91 31.04
N GLN A 371 -1.51 20.55 30.04
CA GLN A 371 -2.83 20.21 29.52
C GLN A 371 -2.67 19.58 28.13
N HIS A 372 -2.89 18.28 28.03
CA HIS A 372 -2.64 17.52 26.79
C HIS A 372 -3.88 17.51 25.88
N PHE A 373 -3.68 17.58 24.57
CA PHE A 373 -4.77 17.70 23.59
C PHE A 373 -5.75 16.51 23.62
N SER A 374 -5.26 15.32 24.00
CA SER A 374 -6.07 14.10 24.09
C SER A 374 -6.84 13.97 25.39
N HIS A 375 -6.51 14.79 26.41
CA HIS A 375 -7.07 14.70 27.75
C HIS A 375 -7.26 16.10 28.32
N LYS A 376 -8.15 16.87 27.69
CA LYS A 376 -8.31 18.31 27.97
C LYS A 376 -9.05 18.60 29.27
N GLU A 377 -9.83 17.64 29.76
CA GLU A 377 -10.69 17.79 30.94
C GLU A 377 -9.88 17.90 32.23
N HIS A 378 -8.69 17.30 32.27
CA HIS A 378 -7.84 17.26 33.46
C HIS A 378 -6.40 17.68 33.15
N TYR A 379 -5.66 18.00 34.21
CA TYR A 379 -4.25 18.33 34.13
C TYR A 379 -3.36 17.13 34.42
N LEU A 380 -2.22 17.10 33.74
CA LEU A 380 -1.23 16.03 33.79
C LEU A 380 0.02 16.52 34.54
N ARG A 381 0.39 15.83 35.62
CA ARG A 381 1.56 16.16 36.44
C ARG A 381 2.76 15.27 36.09
N LEU A 382 3.93 15.88 35.97
CA LEU A 382 5.19 15.19 35.74
C LEU A 382 5.66 14.47 37.01
N HIS A 383 6.00 13.20 36.85
CA HIS A 383 6.66 12.36 37.83
C HIS A 383 8.04 11.98 37.32
N VAL A 384 9.08 12.46 37.99
CA VAL A 384 10.49 12.22 37.64
C VAL A 384 11.01 10.97 38.34
N ASN A 385 11.72 10.11 37.61
CA ASN A 385 12.32 8.86 38.11
C ASN A 385 11.30 7.92 38.76
N GLY A 386 10.50 7.24 37.93
CA GLY A 386 9.47 6.30 38.36
C GLY A 386 9.99 5.29 39.40
N VAL A 387 9.37 5.29 40.58
CA VAL A 387 9.69 4.39 41.69
C VAL A 387 9.02 3.04 41.42
N LEU A 388 9.80 2.07 40.93
CA LEU A 388 9.42 0.66 40.66
C LEU A 388 8.46 0.45 39.47
N CYS A 389 8.74 -0.55 38.60
CA CYS A 389 7.79 -0.97 37.55
C CYS A 389 6.50 -1.51 38.20
N ASP A 390 5.40 -0.80 38.00
CA ASP A 390 4.04 -1.27 38.26
C ASP A 390 3.43 -1.74 36.94
N ASP A 391 3.27 -3.04 36.77
CA ASP A 391 2.72 -3.64 35.54
C ASP A 391 1.28 -3.19 35.25
N ASN A 392 0.58 -2.66 36.27
CA ASN A 392 -0.78 -2.13 36.13
C ASN A 392 -0.80 -0.71 35.57
N LYS A 393 0.30 0.05 35.69
CA LYS A 393 0.39 1.42 35.15
C LYS A 393 1.01 1.39 33.77
N ARG A 394 0.19 1.68 32.75
CA ARG A 394 0.60 1.67 31.34
C ARG A 394 0.34 3.03 30.71
N CYS A 395 1.22 3.40 29.78
CA CYS A 395 1.06 4.60 28.98
C CYS A 395 -0.09 4.41 27.97
N SER A 396 -1.09 5.29 28.00
CA SER A 396 -2.25 5.25 27.08
C SER A 396 -1.84 5.42 25.61
N ALA A 397 -0.70 6.05 25.32
CA ALA A 397 -0.22 6.21 23.96
C ALA A 397 0.46 4.94 23.41
N CYS A 398 1.52 4.44 24.07
CA CYS A 398 2.34 3.35 23.52
C CYS A 398 2.02 1.97 24.11
N THR A 399 1.07 1.91 25.05
CA THR A 399 0.60 0.75 25.81
C THR A 399 1.67 0.04 26.65
N HIS A 400 2.90 0.58 26.74
CA HIS A 400 3.95 -0.02 27.55
C HIS A 400 3.81 0.33 29.03
N PRO A 401 4.29 -0.55 29.94
CA PRO A 401 4.37 -0.26 31.36
C PRO A 401 5.20 0.99 31.67
N ILE A 402 4.83 1.68 32.74
CA ILE A 402 5.62 2.74 33.35
C ILE A 402 6.66 2.10 34.27
N CYS A 403 7.94 2.38 33.98
CA CYS A 403 9.07 1.86 34.71
C CYS A 403 10.01 3.01 35.11
N LEU A 404 11.25 3.01 34.60
CA LEU A 404 12.30 3.98 34.96
C LEU A 404 12.12 5.36 34.28
N GLN A 405 11.23 5.46 33.29
CA GLN A 405 11.03 6.67 32.50
C GLN A 405 10.13 7.65 33.24
N SER A 406 10.44 8.95 33.11
CA SER A 406 9.55 10.02 33.55
C SER A 406 8.21 9.95 32.80
N PHE A 407 7.13 10.25 33.50
CA PHE A 407 5.78 10.16 32.97
C PHE A 407 4.89 11.29 33.49
N TYR A 408 3.86 11.59 32.72
CA TYR A 408 2.77 12.48 33.08
C TYR A 408 1.58 11.64 33.54
N GLY A 409 1.12 11.86 34.77
CA GLY A 409 -0.07 11.22 35.33
C GLY A 409 -1.19 12.23 35.54
N CYS A 410 -2.42 11.86 35.16
CA CYS A 410 -3.59 12.66 35.45
C CYS A 410 -3.83 12.72 36.97
N MET A 411 -4.23 13.88 37.48
CA MET A 411 -4.52 14.04 38.91
C MET A 411 -5.88 13.43 39.30
N ASP A 412 -6.79 13.27 38.34
CA ASP A 412 -8.20 12.94 38.58
C ASP A 412 -8.59 11.53 38.08
N CYS A 413 -7.78 10.89 37.24
CA CYS A 413 -8.05 9.55 36.70
C CYS A 413 -6.76 8.77 36.38
N ASP A 414 -6.89 7.50 35.99
CA ASP A 414 -5.76 6.61 35.70
C ASP A 414 -5.06 6.86 34.34
N PHE A 415 -5.33 8.01 33.69
CA PHE A 415 -4.70 8.35 32.42
C PHE A 415 -3.22 8.72 32.61
N ILE A 416 -2.33 8.02 31.90
CA ILE A 416 -0.88 8.17 32.04
C ILE A 416 -0.21 8.20 30.66
N LEU A 417 0.78 9.07 30.49
CA LEU A 417 1.63 9.13 29.30
C LEU A 417 3.11 9.13 29.70
N HIS A 418 3.97 8.38 28.99
CA HIS A 418 5.41 8.65 29.08
C HIS A 418 5.69 10.09 28.66
N GLN A 419 6.71 10.73 29.25
CA GLN A 419 7.11 12.09 28.88
C GLN A 419 7.34 12.24 27.37
N ASN A 420 8.04 11.26 26.76
CA ASN A 420 8.27 11.23 25.32
C ASN A 420 6.98 11.01 24.51
N CYS A 421 6.02 10.26 25.08
CA CYS A 421 4.73 10.02 24.39
C CYS A 421 3.83 11.25 24.40
N ALA A 422 3.89 12.08 25.44
CA ALA A 422 3.16 13.35 25.49
C ALA A 422 3.69 14.37 24.45
N GLY A 423 4.96 14.26 24.06
CA GLY A 423 5.59 15.14 23.07
C GLY A 423 5.35 14.76 21.61
N PHE A 424 4.53 13.74 21.31
CA PHE A 424 4.27 13.34 19.94
C PHE A 424 3.44 14.40 19.19
N LEU A 425 3.96 14.82 18.04
CA LEU A 425 3.34 15.78 17.14
C LEU A 425 1.98 15.32 16.63
N ARG A 426 1.10 16.26 16.30
CA ARG A 426 -0.25 15.94 15.82
C ARG A 426 -0.26 15.53 14.35
N MET A 427 0.69 16.02 13.55
CA MET A 427 0.79 15.67 12.13
C MET A 427 2.23 15.43 11.68
N LYS A 428 2.54 14.24 11.18
CA LYS A 428 3.93 13.87 10.84
C LYS A 428 4.05 13.11 9.52
N TRP A 429 5.17 13.29 8.82
CA TRP A 429 5.57 12.43 7.70
C TRP A 429 6.18 11.13 8.21
N HIS A 430 5.83 10.01 7.57
CA HIS A 430 6.35 8.71 7.94
C HIS A 430 6.97 8.02 6.74
N VAL A 431 8.08 7.34 6.95
CA VAL A 431 8.92 6.73 5.90
C VAL A 431 8.20 5.64 5.06
N LEU A 432 7.07 5.13 5.53
CA LEU A 432 6.24 4.14 4.81
C LEU A 432 4.92 4.72 4.28
N HIS A 433 4.78 6.05 4.26
CA HIS A 433 3.56 6.72 3.80
C HIS A 433 3.82 8.05 3.11
N ASN A 434 3.16 8.30 1.97
CA ASN A 434 3.43 9.49 1.15
C ASN A 434 2.50 10.67 1.46
N GLU A 435 1.65 10.55 2.47
CA GLU A 435 0.80 11.62 2.98
C GLU A 435 1.09 11.84 4.46
N ARG A 436 0.88 13.06 4.93
CA ARG A 436 1.06 13.44 6.33
C ARG A 436 0.03 12.67 7.18
N LEU A 437 0.53 11.94 8.18
CA LEU A 437 -0.30 11.15 9.07
C LEU A 437 -0.80 12.02 10.21
N THR A 438 -2.05 11.79 10.65
CA THR A 438 -2.63 12.49 11.79
C THR A 438 -2.62 11.59 13.03
N LEU A 439 -2.26 12.14 14.19
CA LEU A 439 -2.31 11.43 15.46
C LEU A 439 -3.76 11.30 15.95
N VAL A 440 -4.19 10.05 16.12
CA VAL A 440 -5.52 9.64 16.58
C VAL A 440 -5.38 8.97 17.96
N THR A 441 -6.23 9.36 18.89
CA THR A 441 -6.14 8.96 20.31
C THR A 441 -7.37 8.19 20.81
N ASN A 442 -8.27 7.74 19.92
CA ASN A 442 -9.47 7.00 20.32
C ASN A 442 -9.09 5.61 20.85
N GLU A 443 -9.45 5.32 22.10
CA GLU A 443 -8.99 4.16 22.87
C GLU A 443 -9.76 2.86 22.57
N THR A 444 -10.90 2.93 21.87
CA THR A 444 -11.82 1.78 21.78
C THR A 444 -11.62 0.88 20.55
N GLU A 445 -10.82 1.29 19.57
CA GLU A 445 -10.65 0.55 18.32
C GLU A 445 -9.28 -0.12 18.24
N VAL A 446 -9.27 -1.44 18.41
CA VAL A 446 -8.11 -2.28 18.14
C VAL A 446 -7.74 -2.20 16.66
N PHE A 447 -6.47 -1.99 16.36
CA PHE A 447 -5.92 -1.91 15.02
C PHE A 447 -4.63 -2.71 14.90
N LYS A 448 -4.27 -3.08 13.67
CA LYS A 448 -2.99 -3.70 13.36
C LYS A 448 -2.05 -2.65 12.76
N CYS A 449 -0.89 -2.45 13.37
CA CYS A 449 0.11 -1.51 12.86
C CYS A 449 0.65 -1.96 11.50
N TYR A 450 0.66 -1.08 10.51
CA TYR A 450 1.12 -1.37 9.15
C TYR A 450 2.61 -1.71 9.09
N ALA A 451 3.44 -1.06 9.91
CA ALA A 451 4.89 -1.23 9.89
C ALA A 451 5.36 -2.50 10.64
N CYS A 452 4.87 -2.72 11.86
CA CYS A 452 5.34 -3.83 12.71
C CYS A 452 4.40 -5.03 12.77
N GLU A 453 3.19 -4.91 12.21
CA GLU A 453 2.12 -5.91 12.22
C GLU A 453 1.59 -6.30 13.61
N ARG A 454 1.95 -5.58 14.67
CA ARG A 454 1.40 -5.82 16.02
C ARG A 454 0.01 -5.21 16.15
N TRP A 455 -0.83 -5.88 16.92
CA TRP A 455 -2.11 -5.34 17.35
C TRP A 455 -1.91 -4.31 18.46
N SER A 456 -2.61 -3.20 18.37
CA SER A 456 -2.61 -2.17 19.40
C SER A 456 -3.97 -1.46 19.49
N ASN A 457 -4.19 -0.80 20.62
CA ASN A 457 -5.32 0.10 20.86
C ASN A 457 -4.88 1.38 21.60
N GLY A 458 -3.57 1.64 21.64
CA GLY A 458 -3.04 2.94 22.05
C GLY A 458 -3.21 3.97 20.94
N PHE A 459 -2.47 5.06 21.06
CA PHE A 459 -2.47 6.12 20.04
C PHE A 459 -1.89 5.59 18.72
N ARG A 460 -2.36 6.18 17.61
CA ARG A 460 -1.92 5.81 16.27
C ARG A 460 -1.79 7.01 15.35
N TYR A 461 -0.79 6.99 14.47
CA TYR A 461 -0.74 7.86 13.31
C TYR A 461 -1.51 7.18 12.17
N GLN A 462 -2.49 7.89 11.61
CA GLN A 462 -3.39 7.31 10.62
C GLN A 462 -3.63 8.26 9.45
N GLN A 463 -3.71 7.68 8.25
CA GLN A 463 -4.22 8.31 7.05
C GLN A 463 -4.83 7.21 6.16
N GLY A 464 -6.11 7.35 5.81
CA GLY A 464 -6.85 6.29 5.11
C GLY A 464 -6.89 4.97 5.90
N TYR A 465 -6.60 3.86 5.23
CA TYR A 465 -6.60 2.51 5.83
C TYR A 465 -5.30 2.13 6.55
N LYS A 466 -4.22 2.94 6.40
CA LYS A 466 -2.92 2.65 7.01
C LYS A 466 -2.83 3.31 8.38
N SER A 467 -2.62 2.47 9.40
CA SER A 467 -2.45 2.88 10.79
C SER A 467 -1.08 2.46 11.30
N PHE A 468 -0.37 3.36 11.96
CA PHE A 468 0.92 3.13 12.58
C PHE A 468 0.77 3.34 14.07
N ASP A 469 1.13 2.36 14.89
CA ASP A 469 1.24 2.61 16.34
C ASP A 469 2.26 3.74 16.58
N VAL A 470 2.11 4.49 17.67
CA VAL A 470 2.98 5.64 17.93
C VAL A 470 4.47 5.31 18.00
N ARG A 471 4.87 4.10 18.38
CA ARG A 471 6.30 3.73 18.40
C ARG A 471 6.82 3.62 16.97
N CYS A 472 6.09 2.93 16.09
CA CYS A 472 6.44 2.87 14.67
C CYS A 472 6.34 4.24 14.00
N GLY A 473 5.24 4.97 14.22
CA GLY A 473 5.03 6.30 13.64
C GLY A 473 6.05 7.35 14.14
N SER A 474 6.63 7.14 15.32
CA SER A 474 7.68 8.02 15.85
C SER A 474 9.04 7.83 15.16
N ILE A 475 9.28 6.71 14.47
CA ILE A 475 10.55 6.46 13.79
C ILE A 475 10.77 7.52 12.70
N SER A 476 11.92 8.19 12.78
CA SER A 476 12.41 9.17 11.80
C SER A 476 13.83 8.80 11.39
N GLU A 477 14.23 9.23 10.20
CA GLU A 477 15.60 9.08 9.73
C GLU A 477 16.43 10.32 10.08
N PRO A 478 17.66 10.16 10.59
CA PRO A 478 18.35 8.91 10.94
C PRO A 478 17.77 8.23 12.19
N PHE A 479 17.67 6.90 12.18
CA PHE A 479 17.20 6.10 13.33
C PHE A 479 18.37 5.43 14.05
N PHE A 480 18.60 5.77 15.32
CA PHE A 480 19.63 5.15 16.15
C PHE A 480 19.04 4.02 16.98
N HIS A 481 19.64 2.83 16.90
CA HIS A 481 19.14 1.64 17.60
C HIS A 481 20.24 1.04 18.48
N PRO A 482 19.95 0.57 19.72
CA PRO A 482 20.99 0.04 20.61
C PRO A 482 21.70 -1.22 20.10
N SER A 483 21.09 -1.95 19.16
CA SER A 483 21.77 -3.09 18.50
C SER A 483 22.86 -2.65 17.50
N HIS A 484 22.92 -1.37 17.16
CA HIS A 484 23.89 -0.80 16.25
C HIS A 484 24.13 0.68 16.61
N PRO A 485 24.84 0.94 17.73
CA PRO A 485 24.93 2.28 18.31
C PRO A 485 25.82 3.22 17.50
N ASP A 486 26.81 2.69 16.77
CA ASP A 486 27.83 3.47 16.09
C ASP A 486 27.32 4.11 14.79
N HIS A 487 26.31 3.52 14.14
CA HIS A 487 25.79 4.02 12.87
C HIS A 487 24.25 4.16 12.87
N PRO A 488 23.73 5.21 12.22
CA PRO A 488 22.29 5.36 12.03
C PRO A 488 21.74 4.39 10.98
N LEU A 489 20.47 4.05 11.14
CA LEU A 489 19.70 3.23 10.21
C LEU A 489 18.74 4.10 9.39
N TYR A 490 18.53 3.69 8.14
CA TYR A 490 17.66 4.35 7.18
C TYR A 490 16.68 3.36 6.56
N CYS A 491 15.45 3.79 6.28
CA CYS A 491 14.44 2.95 5.68
C CYS A 491 14.67 2.85 4.17
N ILE A 492 15.26 1.72 3.75
CA ILE A 492 15.44 1.36 2.35
C ILE A 492 14.48 0.22 2.04
N LEU A 493 13.76 0.32 0.91
CA LEU A 493 12.98 -0.80 0.38
C LEU A 493 13.93 -1.67 -0.44
N PRO A 494 14.30 -2.86 0.07
CA PRO A 494 15.29 -3.67 -0.62
C PRO A 494 14.66 -4.37 -1.84
N TYR A 495 15.42 -4.45 -2.93
CA TYR A 495 15.10 -5.32 -4.05
C TYR A 495 15.52 -6.76 -3.69
N GLY A 496 14.54 -7.64 -3.48
CA GLY A 496 14.77 -9.07 -3.18
C GLY A 496 14.42 -9.50 -1.75
N LYS A 497 14.65 -10.78 -1.45
CA LYS A 497 14.34 -11.37 -0.15
C LYS A 497 15.47 -11.09 0.84
N ILE A 498 15.31 -10.06 1.67
CA ILE A 498 16.23 -9.74 2.77
C ILE A 498 15.58 -10.09 4.12
N PHE A 499 16.34 -10.71 5.02
CA PHE A 499 15.88 -11.16 6.33
C PHE A 499 16.36 -10.25 7.44
N CYS A 500 15.47 -9.89 8.37
CA CYS A 500 15.83 -9.11 9.57
C CYS A 500 16.91 -9.81 10.42
N ASN A 501 17.98 -9.11 10.80
CA ASN A 501 19.03 -9.64 11.67
C ASN A 501 18.48 -10.01 13.06
N GLY A 502 17.35 -9.42 13.48
CA GLY A 502 16.78 -9.67 14.81
C GLY A 502 15.77 -10.81 14.90
N CYS A 503 14.96 -11.03 13.88
CA CYS A 503 13.91 -12.06 13.92
C CYS A 503 14.01 -13.09 12.80
N TYR A 504 14.97 -12.93 11.89
CA TYR A 504 15.18 -13.77 10.72
C TYR A 504 13.93 -13.96 9.84
N LYS A 505 13.02 -12.98 9.88
CA LYS A 505 11.81 -12.92 9.03
C LYS A 505 11.98 -11.87 7.94
N PHE A 506 11.46 -12.20 6.76
CA PHE A 506 11.26 -11.24 5.68
C PHE A 506 10.13 -10.27 6.03
N LYS A 507 10.36 -8.97 5.85
CA LYS A 507 9.37 -7.90 6.08
C LYS A 507 9.49 -6.81 5.01
N TYR A 508 8.37 -6.16 4.71
CA TYR A 508 8.34 -4.99 3.83
C TYR A 508 8.76 -3.74 4.63
N GLY A 509 9.74 -2.98 4.12
CA GLY A 509 10.31 -1.84 4.83
C GLY A 509 11.30 -2.26 5.92
N MET A 510 12.59 -2.10 5.64
CA MET A 510 13.68 -2.45 6.54
C MET A 510 14.49 -1.21 6.90
N LEU A 511 14.95 -1.12 8.14
CA LEU A 511 15.90 -0.12 8.60
C LEU A 511 17.31 -0.69 8.41
N VAL A 512 18.12 -0.06 7.57
CA VAL A 512 19.38 -0.57 7.06
C VAL A 512 20.50 0.42 7.37
N CYS A 513 21.67 -0.10 7.76
CA CYS A 513 22.90 0.68 7.81
C CYS A 513 23.45 0.88 6.40
N VAL A 514 23.79 2.12 6.04
CA VAL A 514 24.30 2.47 4.69
C VAL A 514 25.83 2.54 4.62
N GLU A 515 26.51 2.29 5.73
CA GLU A 515 27.97 2.29 5.78
C GLU A 515 28.56 1.13 4.98
N TYR A 516 29.69 1.40 4.34
CA TYR A 516 30.39 0.41 3.52
C TYR A 516 30.74 -0.82 4.35
N GLU A 517 30.47 -2.02 3.80
CA GLU A 517 30.67 -3.34 4.46
C GLU A 517 29.80 -3.59 5.71
N CYS A 518 28.86 -2.70 6.05
CA CYS A 518 27.92 -2.93 7.15
C CYS A 518 26.61 -3.57 6.65
N ASN A 519 26.36 -4.83 7.02
CA ASN A 519 25.14 -5.56 6.67
C ASN A 519 24.09 -5.55 7.79
N HIS A 520 24.09 -4.54 8.65
CA HIS A 520 23.12 -4.46 9.75
C HIS A 520 21.77 -3.96 9.26
N LEU A 521 20.73 -4.78 9.42
CA LEU A 521 19.37 -4.40 9.03
C LEU A 521 18.31 -5.05 9.94
N ILE A 522 17.29 -4.27 10.29
CA ILE A 522 16.24 -4.68 11.22
C ILE A 522 14.86 -4.26 10.70
N CYS A 523 13.83 -5.05 11.01
CA CYS A 523 12.45 -4.70 10.70
C CYS A 523 11.84 -3.79 11.79
N PHE A 524 10.77 -3.07 11.46
CA PHE A 524 10.05 -2.19 12.40
C PHE A 524 9.54 -2.92 13.66
N ASN A 525 9.25 -4.23 13.57
CA ASN A 525 8.89 -5.03 14.74
C ASN A 525 10.07 -5.15 15.71
N CYS A 526 11.25 -5.54 15.22
CA CYS A 526 12.47 -5.63 16.04
C CYS A 526 12.90 -4.24 16.56
N ALA A 527 12.85 -3.21 15.72
CA ALA A 527 13.26 -1.85 16.07
C ALA A 527 12.44 -1.21 17.21
N THR A 528 11.23 -1.73 17.47
CA THR A 528 10.34 -1.22 18.51
C THR A 528 10.21 -2.16 19.71
N LEU A 529 11.03 -3.21 19.81
CA LEU A 529 11.08 -4.07 20.99
C LEU A 529 11.61 -3.29 22.21
N PRO A 530 11.01 -3.46 23.39
CA PRO A 530 11.53 -2.80 24.60
C PRO A 530 12.91 -3.38 24.95
N PRO A 531 13.96 -2.55 25.15
CA PRO A 531 15.29 -3.06 25.48
C PRO A 531 15.36 -3.78 26.84
N VAL A 532 14.51 -3.37 27.77
CA VAL A 532 14.42 -3.93 29.12
C VAL A 532 12.95 -4.15 29.46
N VAL A 533 12.62 -5.32 30.01
CA VAL A 533 11.27 -5.64 30.45
C VAL A 533 11.30 -6.37 31.79
N LYS A 534 10.35 -6.08 32.68
CA LYS A 534 10.14 -6.88 33.88
C LYS A 534 9.22 -8.04 33.53
N HIS A 535 9.55 -9.24 34.01
CA HIS A 535 8.74 -10.43 33.73
C HIS A 535 8.77 -11.35 34.95
N ARG A 536 7.64 -11.99 35.27
CA ARG A 536 7.47 -12.83 36.48
C ARG A 536 8.42 -14.02 36.65
N VAL A 537 9.21 -14.34 35.62
CA VAL A 537 10.13 -15.49 35.62
C VAL A 537 11.44 -15.16 36.33
N ASP A 538 11.79 -13.88 36.44
CA ASP A 538 12.98 -13.41 37.14
C ASP A 538 12.63 -12.15 37.96
N ASP A 539 13.15 -12.05 39.18
CA ASP A 539 12.96 -10.87 40.01
C ASP A 539 13.71 -9.65 39.44
N HIS A 540 14.73 -9.88 38.60
CA HIS A 540 15.48 -8.85 37.90
C HIS A 540 14.88 -8.56 36.52
N PRO A 541 14.96 -7.30 36.04
CA PRO A 541 14.56 -6.96 34.68
C PRO A 541 15.37 -7.75 33.63
N LEU A 542 14.67 -8.29 32.65
CA LEU A 542 15.24 -8.95 31.50
C LEU A 542 15.71 -7.90 30.48
N SER A 543 16.87 -8.13 29.89
CA SER A 543 17.45 -7.28 28.85
C SER A 543 17.43 -8.00 27.50
N LEU A 544 17.15 -7.26 26.43
CA LEU A 544 17.15 -7.78 25.06
C LEU A 544 18.60 -7.98 24.58
N CYS A 545 18.91 -9.18 24.11
CA CYS A 545 20.19 -9.56 23.52
C CYS A 545 20.11 -9.60 22.00
N TYR A 546 21.15 -9.05 21.35
CA TYR A 546 21.23 -8.90 19.90
C TYR A 546 22.06 -9.99 19.19
N GLY A 547 22.33 -11.11 19.86
CA GLY A 547 23.05 -12.27 19.29
C GLY A 547 24.55 -12.37 19.61
N GLU A 548 25.15 -11.40 20.31
CA GLU A 548 26.61 -11.30 20.46
C GLU A 548 27.25 -12.29 21.47
N LYS A 549 26.49 -13.07 22.25
CA LYS A 549 27.03 -13.73 23.46
C LYS A 549 26.59 -15.17 23.74
N ALA A 550 25.79 -15.81 22.90
CA ALA A 550 25.35 -17.18 23.15
C ALA A 550 26.17 -18.21 22.35
N SER A 551 27.30 -18.66 22.91
CA SER A 551 27.98 -19.85 22.40
C SER A 551 27.24 -21.12 22.86
N GLY A 552 26.38 -21.70 22.02
CA GLY A 552 25.72 -22.99 22.27
C GLY A 552 24.24 -23.03 21.93
N ILE A 553 23.61 -24.19 22.13
CA ILE A 553 22.16 -24.37 22.00
C ILE A 553 21.50 -23.78 23.24
N CYS A 554 20.80 -22.65 23.10
CA CYS A 554 19.98 -22.08 24.15
C CYS A 554 18.60 -22.75 24.18
N TRP A 555 17.99 -22.82 25.35
CA TRP A 555 16.63 -23.31 25.53
C TRP A 555 15.79 -22.21 26.17
N CYS A 556 14.56 -22.06 25.72
CA CYS A 556 13.63 -21.10 26.29
C CYS A 556 13.06 -21.62 27.60
N ASP A 557 13.33 -20.99 28.75
CA ASP A 557 12.83 -21.50 30.04
C ASP A 557 11.30 -21.42 30.19
N ILE A 558 10.62 -20.63 29.34
CA ILE A 558 9.16 -20.50 29.36
C ILE A 558 8.47 -21.61 28.58
N CYS A 559 8.92 -21.88 27.35
CA CYS A 559 8.27 -22.85 26.45
C CYS A 559 9.07 -24.14 26.28
N GLU A 560 10.27 -24.19 26.84
CA GLU A 560 11.22 -25.31 26.81
C GLU A 560 11.56 -25.78 25.40
N ALA A 561 11.39 -24.90 24.41
CA ALA A 561 11.79 -25.13 23.03
C ALA A 561 13.17 -24.52 22.78
N LYS A 562 13.87 -25.07 21.79
CA LYS A 562 15.16 -24.58 21.33
C LYS A 562 15.06 -23.09 20.99
N ALA A 563 15.91 -22.29 21.60
CA ALA A 563 16.14 -20.90 21.21
C ALA A 563 17.31 -20.86 20.23
N ASP A 564 17.07 -20.29 19.06
CA ASP A 564 18.12 -20.02 18.11
C ASP A 564 18.94 -18.83 18.61
N PRO A 565 20.24 -18.99 18.90
CA PRO A 565 21.08 -17.91 19.40
C PRO A 565 21.28 -16.76 18.38
N GLU A 566 20.99 -17.00 17.10
CA GLU A 566 21.02 -15.96 16.05
C GLU A 566 19.78 -15.06 16.05
N ILE A 567 18.70 -15.46 16.71
CA ILE A 567 17.46 -14.67 16.84
C ILE A 567 17.51 -13.89 18.15
N TRP A 568 17.07 -12.62 18.16
CA TRP A 568 17.02 -11.82 19.38
C TRP A 568 16.15 -12.48 20.46
N PHE A 569 16.67 -12.51 21.68
CA PHE A 569 16.03 -13.11 22.86
C PHE A 569 16.26 -12.23 24.09
N TYR A 570 15.44 -12.40 25.12
CA TYR A 570 15.62 -11.75 26.42
C TYR A 570 16.46 -12.61 27.35
N THR A 571 17.32 -12.00 28.15
CA THR A 571 18.10 -12.67 29.18
C THR A 571 18.16 -11.85 30.47
N CYS A 572 18.41 -12.50 31.60
CA CYS A 572 18.65 -11.80 32.86
C CYS A 572 20.12 -11.35 32.97
N LYS A 573 20.41 -10.45 33.91
CA LYS A 573 21.75 -9.86 34.13
C LYS A 573 22.84 -10.92 34.37
N ASP A 574 22.47 -12.09 34.91
CA ASP A 574 23.37 -13.20 35.19
C ASP A 574 23.52 -14.20 34.02
N GLN A 575 22.88 -13.92 32.86
CA GLN A 575 22.91 -14.76 31.65
C GLN A 575 22.42 -16.20 31.85
N ARG A 576 21.61 -16.45 32.88
CA ARG A 576 21.13 -17.79 33.24
C ARG A 576 19.90 -18.23 32.46
N ALA A 577 19.11 -17.28 31.98
CA ALA A 577 17.88 -17.54 31.24
C ALA A 577 17.99 -17.04 29.81
N SER A 578 17.55 -17.84 28.83
CA SER A 578 17.39 -17.41 27.44
C SER A 578 15.91 -17.49 27.13
N LEU A 579 15.22 -16.39 26.83
CA LEU A 579 13.78 -16.38 26.66
C LEU A 579 13.40 -15.82 25.29
N HIS A 580 12.61 -16.56 24.51
CA HIS A 580 12.11 -16.05 23.23
C HIS A 580 11.37 -14.73 23.43
N THR A 581 11.57 -13.77 22.52
CA THR A 581 10.86 -12.49 22.53
C THR A 581 9.33 -12.65 22.55
N SER A 582 8.81 -13.63 21.82
CA SER A 582 7.38 -14.00 21.83
C SER A 582 6.91 -14.58 23.15
N CYS A 583 7.73 -15.35 23.85
CA CYS A 583 7.39 -15.92 25.15
C CYS A 583 7.30 -14.85 26.25
N VAL A 584 8.16 -13.84 26.19
CA VAL A 584 8.20 -12.76 27.18
C VAL A 584 7.11 -11.72 26.93
N LEU A 585 6.88 -11.32 25.67
CA LEU A 585 5.94 -10.25 25.34
C LEU A 585 4.54 -10.77 25.00
N GLY A 586 4.44 -11.90 24.32
CA GLY A 586 3.19 -12.40 23.74
C GLY A 586 2.67 -11.56 22.57
N ASP A 587 1.68 -12.12 21.88
CA ASP A 587 1.10 -11.55 20.64
C ASP A 587 0.23 -10.30 20.89
N PHE A 588 -0.27 -10.14 22.12
CA PHE A 588 -1.16 -9.06 22.54
C PHE A 588 -0.46 -7.96 23.37
N SER A 589 0.88 -7.93 23.38
CA SER A 589 1.67 -6.96 24.17
C SER A 589 1.31 -5.49 23.89
N GLY A 590 0.82 -5.18 22.69
CA GLY A 590 0.40 -3.84 22.27
C GLY A 590 -1.02 -3.45 22.69
N LEU A 591 -1.77 -4.31 23.37
CA LEU A 591 -3.13 -4.03 23.83
C LEU A 591 -3.15 -3.63 25.32
N MET A 592 -3.99 -2.65 25.64
CA MET A 592 -4.28 -2.26 27.02
C MET A 592 -5.13 -3.33 27.72
N PRO A 593 -4.81 -3.71 28.98
CA PRO A 593 -5.68 -4.55 29.80
C PRO A 593 -7.08 -3.92 29.99
N GLY A 594 -8.11 -4.75 30.17
CA GLY A 594 -9.52 -4.34 30.27
C GLY A 594 -10.17 -3.97 28.93
N SER A 595 -9.40 -3.97 27.84
CA SER A 595 -9.93 -3.66 26.52
C SER A 595 -10.71 -4.82 25.92
N THR A 596 -11.80 -4.53 25.20
CA THR A 596 -12.64 -5.55 24.58
C THR A 596 -12.30 -5.70 23.09
N LEU A 597 -11.88 -6.89 22.67
CA LEU A 597 -11.80 -7.29 21.27
C LEU A 597 -13.17 -7.79 20.82
N LYS A 598 -13.76 -7.15 19.81
CA LYS A 598 -15.00 -7.61 19.16
C LYS A 598 -14.64 -8.37 17.89
N SER A 599 -14.96 -9.65 17.84
CA SER A 599 -15.02 -10.46 16.62
C SER A 599 -16.48 -10.56 16.14
N ALA A 600 -16.69 -11.01 14.90
CA ALA A 600 -18.01 -11.11 14.27
C ALA A 600 -19.04 -11.93 15.08
N SER A 601 -18.58 -12.80 16.00
CA SER A 601 -19.42 -13.67 16.81
C SER A 601 -19.19 -13.59 18.33
N ASN A 602 -18.11 -12.98 18.82
CA ASN A 602 -17.72 -13.00 20.24
C ASN A 602 -17.00 -11.71 20.67
N SER A 603 -17.18 -11.30 21.93
CA SER A 603 -16.37 -10.27 22.59
C SER A 603 -15.42 -10.91 23.60
N SER A 604 -14.13 -10.54 23.56
CA SER A 604 -13.11 -11.04 24.49
C SER A 604 -12.40 -9.88 25.19
N GLU A 605 -12.17 -10.01 26.49
CA GLU A 605 -11.46 -9.01 27.29
C GLU A 605 -9.95 -9.31 27.34
N VAL A 606 -9.12 -8.27 27.19
CA VAL A 606 -7.67 -8.36 27.35
C VAL A 606 -7.32 -8.37 28.82
N LEU A 607 -6.68 -9.43 29.30
CA LEU A 607 -6.25 -9.56 30.68
C LEU A 607 -4.72 -9.62 30.80
N LEU A 608 -4.19 -9.13 31.91
CA LEU A 608 -2.78 -9.32 32.24
C LEU A 608 -2.53 -10.79 32.63
N ASN A 609 -1.48 -11.38 32.05
CA ASN A 609 -1.02 -12.74 32.40
C ASN A 609 -0.09 -12.73 33.62
N ASN A 610 -0.37 -11.89 34.61
CA ASN A 610 0.35 -11.80 35.88
C ASN A 610 -0.39 -12.49 37.04
N ILE A 611 -1.56 -13.09 36.77
CA ILE A 611 -2.38 -13.81 37.76
C ILE A 611 -1.77 -15.20 38.03
N VAL A 612 -1.80 -15.63 39.30
CA VAL A 612 -1.25 -16.92 39.79
C VAL A 612 -1.90 -18.13 39.11
N SER A 613 -3.16 -18.02 38.71
CA SER A 613 -3.86 -18.99 37.87
C SER A 613 -3.65 -18.66 36.39
N ARG A 614 -3.02 -19.56 35.61
CA ARG A 614 -2.93 -19.44 34.15
C ARG A 614 -4.37 -19.50 33.57
N PRO A 615 -4.92 -18.42 33.01
CA PRO A 615 -6.24 -18.46 32.39
C PRO A 615 -6.20 -19.43 31.19
N PHE A 616 -7.24 -20.24 31.03
CA PHE A 616 -7.31 -21.27 30.00
C PHE A 616 -7.53 -20.65 28.61
N CYS A 617 -6.80 -21.15 27.61
CA CYS A 617 -6.99 -20.78 26.21
C CYS A 617 -8.06 -21.69 25.59
N SER A 618 -9.22 -21.14 25.22
CA SER A 618 -10.31 -21.87 24.56
C SER A 618 -9.98 -22.35 23.14
N PHE A 619 -8.92 -21.83 22.54
CA PHE A 619 -8.51 -22.15 21.15
C PHE A 619 -7.96 -23.58 20.98
N LEU A 620 -7.69 -24.29 22.08
CA LEU A 620 -7.20 -25.68 22.04
C LEU A 620 -8.30 -26.74 22.24
N GLU A 621 -9.58 -26.36 22.37
CA GLU A 621 -10.75 -27.26 22.50
C GLU A 621 -10.62 -28.45 23.49
N LEU A 622 -9.67 -28.43 24.43
CA LEU A 622 -9.43 -29.54 25.33
C LEU A 622 -9.52 -29.07 26.78
N MET A 623 -10.68 -29.35 27.39
CA MET A 623 -11.00 -29.06 28.79
C MET A 623 -10.42 -30.18 29.69
N PRO A 624 -9.54 -29.90 30.66
CA PRO A 624 -9.10 -30.92 31.62
C PRO A 624 -10.28 -31.52 32.40
N GLY A 625 -10.32 -32.84 32.52
CA GLY A 625 -11.44 -33.61 33.07
C GLY A 625 -12.56 -33.90 32.07
N SER A 626 -12.44 -33.46 30.82
CA SER A 626 -13.33 -33.89 29.74
C SER A 626 -12.86 -35.21 29.13
N THR A 627 -13.82 -36.00 28.64
CA THR A 627 -13.57 -37.27 27.96
C THR A 627 -13.79 -37.09 26.47
N LEU A 628 -12.83 -37.55 25.66
CA LEU A 628 -12.90 -37.57 24.22
C LEU A 628 -13.01 -39.01 23.72
N GLU A 629 -13.77 -39.21 22.66
CA GLU A 629 -13.79 -40.47 21.92
C GLU A 629 -13.14 -40.27 20.55
N SER A 630 -12.05 -41.00 20.28
CA SER A 630 -11.37 -40.97 18.99
C SER A 630 -10.84 -42.36 18.65
N ALA A 631 -11.05 -42.81 17.42
CA ALA A 631 -10.61 -44.12 16.89
C ALA A 631 -10.98 -45.34 17.79
N GLY A 632 -12.16 -45.32 18.43
CA GLY A 632 -12.63 -46.41 19.29
C GLY A 632 -11.95 -46.48 20.67
N LYS A 633 -11.22 -45.43 21.08
CA LYS A 633 -10.62 -45.29 22.40
C LYS A 633 -11.20 -44.07 23.11
N SER A 634 -11.61 -44.26 24.36
CA SER A 634 -12.00 -43.15 25.25
C SER A 634 -10.77 -42.66 26.02
N VAL A 635 -10.48 -41.36 25.91
CA VAL A 635 -9.34 -40.72 26.59
C VAL A 635 -9.80 -39.53 27.43
N GLU A 636 -9.25 -39.39 28.63
CA GLU A 636 -9.47 -38.27 29.53
C GLU A 636 -8.39 -37.20 29.30
N VAL A 637 -8.80 -35.94 29.19
CA VAL A 637 -7.87 -34.81 29.12
C VAL A 637 -7.35 -34.51 30.52
N VAL A 638 -6.04 -34.63 30.75
CA VAL A 638 -5.41 -34.41 32.06
C VAL A 638 -4.28 -33.39 32.00
N LEU A 639 -4.04 -32.72 33.14
CA LEU A 639 -2.98 -31.72 33.25
C LEU A 639 -1.63 -32.40 33.51
N ASN A 640 -0.62 -32.00 32.75
CA ASN A 640 0.75 -32.47 32.91
C ASN A 640 1.46 -31.66 34.01
N LYS A 641 1.15 -31.98 35.27
CA LYS A 641 1.68 -31.29 36.47
C LYS A 641 2.83 -32.04 37.16
N SER A 642 3.28 -33.15 36.60
CA SER A 642 4.27 -34.04 37.23
C SER A 642 5.69 -33.54 37.00
N THR A 643 6.54 -33.64 38.02
CA THR A 643 7.98 -33.37 37.93
C THR A 643 8.71 -34.37 37.02
N SER A 644 8.15 -35.57 36.83
CA SER A 644 8.56 -36.53 35.81
C SER A 644 7.51 -36.59 34.70
N ARG A 645 7.87 -36.15 33.49
CA ARG A 645 6.96 -36.10 32.34
C ARG A 645 6.56 -37.51 31.91
N PRO A 646 5.26 -37.82 31.75
CA PRO A 646 4.82 -39.13 31.30
C PRO A 646 5.27 -39.38 29.85
N PHE A 647 5.47 -40.65 29.51
CA PHE A 647 5.94 -41.06 28.19
C PHE A 647 4.76 -41.29 27.25
N CYS A 648 4.79 -40.67 26.06
CA CYS A 648 3.74 -40.86 25.05
C CYS A 648 3.88 -42.23 24.40
N ILE A 649 2.82 -43.03 24.42
CA ILE A 649 2.87 -44.40 23.90
C ILE A 649 3.02 -44.46 22.37
N SER A 650 2.55 -43.43 21.66
CA SER A 650 2.57 -43.38 20.19
C SER A 650 3.87 -42.81 19.65
N CYS A 651 4.23 -41.57 20.02
CA CYS A 651 5.46 -40.94 19.51
C CYS A 651 6.74 -41.32 20.26
N LYS A 652 6.64 -42.10 21.36
CA LYS A 652 7.78 -42.56 22.16
C LYS A 652 8.66 -41.43 22.71
N LEU A 653 8.06 -40.27 22.99
CA LEU A 653 8.74 -39.12 23.61
C LEU A 653 8.05 -38.75 24.93
N HIS A 654 8.78 -38.10 25.84
CA HIS A 654 8.19 -37.51 27.03
C HIS A 654 7.25 -36.37 26.65
N CYS A 655 6.03 -36.38 27.21
CA CYS A 655 5.02 -35.36 26.94
C CYS A 655 5.48 -34.00 27.50
N ILE A 656 5.71 -33.04 26.60
CA ILE A 656 6.16 -31.68 26.93
C ILE A 656 5.00 -30.67 27.03
N PHE A 657 3.79 -31.07 26.60
CA PHE A 657 2.64 -30.18 26.59
C PHE A 657 1.99 -30.07 27.98
N PRO A 658 1.46 -28.89 28.35
CA PRO A 658 0.77 -28.69 29.64
C PRO A 658 -0.50 -29.54 29.81
N ILE A 659 -1.09 -29.97 28.70
CA ILE A 659 -2.26 -30.83 28.61
C ILE A 659 -1.85 -32.10 27.88
N ILE A 660 -2.22 -33.26 28.41
CA ILE A 660 -1.96 -34.58 27.86
C ILE A 660 -3.25 -35.41 27.92
N LEU A 661 -3.32 -36.47 27.11
CA LEU A 661 -4.49 -37.34 27.07
C LEU A 661 -4.14 -38.65 27.78
N LYS A 662 -4.91 -39.03 28.78
CA LYS A 662 -4.77 -40.30 29.49
C LYS A 662 -5.82 -41.27 28.97
N ARG A 663 -5.45 -42.51 28.68
CA ARG A 663 -6.44 -43.52 28.27
C ARG A 663 -7.31 -43.95 29.45
N LEU A 664 -8.62 -43.97 29.26
CA LEU A 664 -9.55 -44.45 30.29
C LEU A 664 -9.45 -45.98 30.43
N GLY A 665 -9.35 -46.46 31.66
CA GLY A 665 -9.25 -47.89 31.98
C GLY A 665 -7.83 -48.45 32.14
N THR A 666 -6.78 -47.65 31.90
CA THR A 666 -5.38 -48.02 32.20
C THR A 666 -4.71 -46.95 33.09
N SER A 667 -3.85 -47.36 34.02
CA SER A 667 -3.27 -46.42 35.01
C SER A 667 -2.21 -45.50 34.42
N ASP A 668 -1.49 -45.93 33.36
CA ASP A 668 -0.21 -45.34 32.97
C ASP A 668 -0.01 -45.12 31.46
N GLU A 669 -1.07 -45.11 30.65
CA GLU A 669 -0.96 -44.82 29.20
C GLU A 669 -1.34 -43.36 28.87
N TYR A 670 -0.40 -42.62 28.29
CA TYR A 670 -0.56 -41.21 27.94
C TYR A 670 -0.25 -40.94 26.46
N PHE A 671 -0.91 -39.92 25.90
CA PHE A 671 -0.68 -39.37 24.57
C PHE A 671 -0.41 -37.86 24.65
N CYS A 672 0.54 -37.37 23.85
CA CYS A 672 0.93 -35.96 23.86
C CYS A 672 0.05 -35.06 22.99
N SER A 673 -0.80 -35.62 22.12
CA SER A 673 -1.74 -34.88 21.28
C SER A 673 -2.84 -35.80 20.74
N ILE A 674 -3.91 -35.23 20.17
CA ILE A 674 -4.97 -35.99 19.46
C ILE A 674 -4.39 -36.81 18.31
N LEU A 675 -3.36 -36.31 17.62
CA LEU A 675 -2.66 -37.00 16.54
C LEU A 675 -1.89 -38.25 17.01
N CYS A 676 -1.70 -38.40 18.33
CA CYS A 676 -1.01 -39.54 18.92
C CYS A 676 -1.97 -40.64 19.42
N ILE A 677 -3.29 -40.39 19.49
CA ILE A 677 -4.31 -41.40 19.86
C ILE A 677 -4.40 -42.46 18.76
#